data_AF-A0A8J2H9K3-F1
#
_entry.id   AF-A0A8J2H9K3-F1
#
_cell.length_a   1.000
_cell.length_b   1.000
_cell.length_c   1.000
_cell.angle_alpha   90.00
_cell.angle_beta   90.00
_cell.angle_gamma   90.00
#
_symmetry.space_group_name_H-M   'P 1'
#
loop_
_entity.id
_entity.type
_entity.pdbx_description
1 polymer ?
#
loop_
_entity_poly.entity_id
_entity_poly.type
_entity_poly.pdbx_seq_one_letter_code
_entity_poly.pdbx_strand_id
1 'polypeptide(L)'
;MPRIMIKGGIWRNTEDEILKAAVMKYGKNQWSRIASLLHRKSAKQCKARWFEWLDPSIKKTEWSREEDEKLLHLAKLMPTQWRTIAPIIGRTAAQCLERFESLLDQAQKKEDNEDIDDLRKLKPGEIDPNPETKPARPDPKDMDEDELEMLSEARARLANTQGKKAKRKAREKQLEEARRLAALQKRRELRAAGITVSQKNKRKRGINYNSEIPFEKRPALGFYDTANEHVDPLAADFSRMRQQHLDGDLRSEKEELERRKDKQKLKQRKENDIPMGILNNEEPPRKRSKLVLPEPQISDQELQQVVKLGRASEIGREIASESGIEASESLLADYSLTPNVPVTPRTPAVTDRVLQETQNVMALTHVDTPLKGGLNTPLHNVDFNSIVPSSSAVATPNTILATPFRSQHGDGTPLSNTFSTPGSTRTLSGKNISATPIRDKLNIITNEDLEASESSGLRKRIKQQMQADFSTLPSAKNDYQIVVSDNEAMEEEADKSERNIVEDQADIDARKQQDLMEQQKRELEKRSQVIQKGLPRPVEVNLNILRSSTEGSLTDFQRAEELIKREMVTMMMFDAVQNPVQQSNKRNTALSQAQSYLDHNPYEDFEKTDLENARKLLDDEMAVVREGMAHGDLSLDAYTTVWEECLSQILYLETQKRYTRANLASKKDRVESLEKKLEDNRTHMTGEAKKAAKLEKKLKILTGGYQTRAQVLSKQLNDLLDQIQQAQLELSTFQFLKTQEEAAIPRRIESLMSDVNKQIAREKNLQVNFANLQDELQKLVVNSEKSN
;
A
#
# COMPACT_ATOMS: atom_id res chain seq x y z
N MET A 1 -0.74 -21.46 -58.35
CA MET A 1 -1.72 -22.53 -58.08
C MET A 1 -2.13 -22.46 -56.61
N PRO A 2 -3.41 -22.37 -56.25
CA PRO A 2 -3.83 -22.47 -54.86
C PRO A 2 -3.56 -23.90 -54.38
N ARG A 3 -2.70 -24.08 -53.36
CA ARG A 3 -2.53 -25.38 -52.69
C ARG A 3 -3.89 -25.77 -52.12
N ILE A 4 -4.53 -26.80 -52.69
CA ILE A 4 -5.71 -27.43 -52.11
C ILE A 4 -5.23 -28.08 -50.81
N MET A 5 -5.38 -27.38 -49.69
CA MET A 5 -5.07 -27.93 -48.38
C MET A 5 -6.20 -28.88 -48.00
N ILE A 6 -5.95 -30.19 -48.12
CA ILE A 6 -6.80 -31.21 -47.50
C ILE A 6 -6.64 -31.05 -45.99
N LYS A 7 -7.64 -30.46 -45.33
CA LYS A 7 -7.65 -30.21 -43.88
C LYS A 7 -8.39 -31.34 -43.17
N GLY A 8 -7.85 -31.77 -42.03
CA GLY A 8 -8.43 -32.83 -41.20
C GLY A 8 -7.49 -34.01 -40.98
N GLY A 9 -8.09 -35.15 -40.68
CA GLY A 9 -7.38 -36.34 -40.21
C GLY A 9 -7.28 -36.39 -38.69
N ILE A 10 -6.70 -37.48 -38.21
CA ILE A 10 -6.59 -37.79 -36.78
C ILE A 10 -5.70 -36.78 -36.05
N TRP A 11 -6.00 -36.54 -34.77
CA TRP A 11 -5.21 -35.67 -33.91
C TRP A 11 -4.00 -36.41 -33.34
N ARG A 12 -2.83 -35.79 -33.44
CA ARG A 12 -1.58 -36.27 -32.80
C ARG A 12 -1.31 -35.51 -31.50
N ASN A 13 -0.51 -36.09 -30.61
CA ASN A 13 -0.19 -35.46 -29.33
C ASN A 13 0.60 -34.15 -29.51
N THR A 14 1.50 -34.08 -30.49
CA THR A 14 2.15 -32.81 -30.90
C THR A 14 1.17 -31.69 -31.23
N GLU A 15 0.14 -31.97 -32.04
CA GLU A 15 -0.88 -31.00 -32.43
C GLU A 15 -1.71 -30.54 -31.23
N ASP A 16 -2.07 -31.47 -30.33
CA ASP A 16 -2.83 -31.17 -29.10
C ASP A 16 -2.01 -30.29 -28.13
N GLU A 17 -0.72 -30.56 -27.95
CA GLU A 17 0.16 -29.74 -27.09
C GLU A 17 0.39 -28.34 -27.67
N ILE A 18 0.58 -28.23 -28.99
CA ILE A 18 0.63 -26.93 -29.67
C ILE A 18 -0.71 -26.19 -29.51
N LEU A 19 -1.84 -26.88 -29.62
CA LEU A 19 -3.17 -26.31 -29.45
C LEU A 19 -3.36 -25.77 -28.02
N LYS A 20 -2.95 -26.52 -26.99
CA LYS A 20 -2.96 -26.06 -25.59
C LYS A 20 -2.12 -24.80 -25.41
N ALA A 21 -0.87 -24.81 -25.86
CA ALA A 21 0.03 -23.66 -25.75
C ALA A 21 -0.49 -22.43 -26.52
N ALA A 22 -1.10 -22.66 -27.69
CA ALA A 22 -1.70 -21.59 -28.49
C ALA A 22 -2.95 -21.01 -27.83
N VAL A 23 -3.80 -21.83 -27.19
CA VAL A 23 -4.95 -21.35 -26.41
C VAL A 23 -4.49 -20.57 -25.17
N MET A 24 -3.42 -20.99 -24.50
CA MET A 24 -2.83 -20.24 -23.39
C MET A 24 -2.35 -18.84 -23.83
N LYS A 25 -1.81 -18.69 -25.05
CA LYS A 25 -1.33 -17.39 -25.57
C LYS A 25 -2.43 -16.53 -26.19
N TYR A 26 -3.32 -17.10 -27.00
CA TYR A 26 -4.28 -16.36 -27.84
C TYR A 26 -5.72 -16.38 -27.29
N GLY A 27 -6.00 -17.23 -26.30
CA GLY A 27 -7.32 -17.40 -25.70
C GLY A 27 -8.32 -18.17 -26.57
N LYS A 28 -9.53 -18.36 -26.04
CA LYS A 28 -10.59 -19.21 -26.62
C LYS A 28 -11.42 -18.55 -27.74
N ASN A 29 -11.07 -17.33 -28.16
CA ASN A 29 -11.84 -16.57 -29.16
C ASN A 29 -11.11 -16.41 -30.51
N GLN A 30 -9.81 -16.71 -30.59
CA GLN A 30 -8.98 -16.45 -31.77
C GLN A 30 -8.58 -17.73 -32.52
N TRP A 31 -9.55 -18.58 -32.84
CA TRP A 31 -9.32 -19.89 -33.47
C TRP A 31 -8.62 -19.85 -34.84
N SER A 32 -8.83 -18.79 -35.62
CA SER A 32 -8.13 -18.62 -36.91
C SER A 32 -6.62 -18.42 -36.71
N ARG A 33 -6.22 -17.71 -35.66
CA ARG A 33 -4.82 -17.50 -35.31
C ARG A 33 -4.18 -18.77 -34.76
N ILE A 34 -4.92 -19.53 -33.97
CA ILE A 34 -4.51 -20.84 -33.45
C ILE A 34 -4.30 -21.84 -34.60
N ALA A 35 -5.27 -21.96 -35.51
CA ALA A 35 -5.15 -22.84 -36.67
C ALA A 35 -3.99 -22.47 -37.60
N SER A 36 -3.57 -21.19 -37.64
CA SER A 36 -2.38 -20.80 -38.40
C SER A 36 -1.06 -21.34 -37.85
N LEU A 37 -1.05 -21.95 -36.65
CA LEU A 37 0.07 -22.70 -36.09
C LEU A 37 0.02 -24.20 -36.44
N LEU A 38 -1.13 -24.71 -36.88
CA LEU A 38 -1.37 -26.12 -37.17
C LEU A 38 -1.68 -26.29 -38.66
N HIS A 39 -0.69 -26.66 -39.46
CA HIS A 39 -0.75 -26.64 -40.93
C HIS A 39 -1.90 -27.49 -41.52
N ARG A 40 -2.30 -28.61 -40.90
CA ARG A 40 -3.37 -29.51 -41.38
C ARG A 40 -4.71 -29.38 -40.67
N LYS A 41 -4.84 -28.50 -39.69
CA LYS A 41 -6.07 -28.33 -38.89
C LYS A 41 -6.72 -26.98 -39.15
N SER A 42 -8.02 -26.98 -39.37
CA SER A 42 -8.80 -25.75 -39.57
C SER A 42 -9.18 -25.10 -38.24
N ALA A 43 -9.59 -23.83 -38.28
CA ALA A 43 -10.08 -23.12 -37.10
C ALA A 43 -11.30 -23.78 -36.45
N LYS A 44 -12.19 -24.37 -37.27
CA LYS A 44 -13.35 -25.11 -36.78
C LYS A 44 -12.93 -26.40 -36.08
N GLN A 45 -11.98 -27.14 -36.65
CA GLN A 45 -11.44 -28.37 -36.07
C GLN A 45 -10.70 -28.08 -34.75
N CYS A 46 -9.89 -27.02 -34.69
CA CYS A 46 -9.22 -26.60 -33.44
C CYS A 46 -10.23 -26.24 -32.34
N LYS A 47 -11.31 -25.54 -32.71
CA LYS A 47 -12.39 -25.17 -31.79
C LYS A 47 -13.12 -26.42 -31.28
N ALA A 48 -13.54 -27.31 -32.18
CA ALA A 48 -14.23 -28.55 -31.84
C ALA A 48 -13.35 -29.43 -30.94
N ARG A 49 -12.09 -29.67 -31.34
CA ARG A 49 -11.11 -30.42 -30.53
C ARG A 49 -10.94 -29.86 -29.13
N TRP A 50 -10.93 -28.53 -28.99
CA TRP A 50 -10.85 -27.92 -27.68
C TRP A 50 -12.07 -28.22 -26.81
N PHE A 51 -13.27 -27.93 -27.31
CA PHE A 51 -14.51 -28.09 -26.53
C PHE A 51 -14.97 -29.55 -26.37
N GLU A 52 -14.47 -30.47 -27.19
CA GLU A 52 -14.84 -31.89 -27.15
C GLU A 52 -13.81 -32.77 -26.43
N TRP A 53 -12.53 -32.37 -26.40
CA TRP A 53 -11.47 -33.17 -25.78
C TRP A 53 -10.51 -32.40 -24.88
N LEU A 54 -10.04 -31.20 -25.23
CA LEU A 54 -8.93 -30.55 -24.49
C LEU A 54 -9.35 -29.66 -23.33
N ASP A 55 -10.60 -29.21 -23.26
CA ASP A 55 -11.06 -28.36 -22.17
C ASP A 55 -10.96 -29.12 -20.83
N PRO A 56 -10.24 -28.58 -19.82
CA PRO A 56 -10.06 -29.25 -18.52
C PRO A 56 -11.38 -29.46 -17.76
N SER A 57 -12.46 -28.81 -18.19
CA SER A 57 -13.80 -28.99 -17.61
C SER A 57 -14.46 -30.31 -18.04
N ILE A 58 -13.92 -30.98 -19.07
CA ILE A 58 -14.47 -32.24 -19.59
C ILE A 58 -14.01 -33.40 -18.71
N LYS A 59 -14.95 -34.08 -18.06
CA LYS A 59 -14.65 -35.29 -17.30
C LYS A 59 -14.31 -36.43 -18.26
N LYS A 60 -13.11 -36.99 -18.13
CA LYS A 60 -12.64 -38.18 -18.86
C LYS A 60 -12.48 -39.41 -17.96
N THR A 61 -13.01 -39.33 -16.75
CA THR A 61 -13.09 -40.46 -15.81
C THR A 61 -14.17 -41.42 -16.23
N GLU A 62 -14.20 -42.61 -15.64
CA GLU A 62 -15.27 -43.60 -15.82
C GLU A 62 -16.65 -43.01 -15.45
N TRP A 63 -17.73 -43.60 -15.99
CA TRP A 63 -19.10 -43.18 -15.73
C TRP A 63 -19.56 -43.70 -14.36
N SER A 64 -20.15 -42.82 -13.55
CA SER A 64 -20.77 -43.26 -12.30
C SER A 64 -22.19 -43.79 -12.56
N ARG A 65 -22.68 -44.65 -11.68
CA ARG A 65 -24.05 -45.17 -11.75
C ARG A 65 -25.10 -44.06 -11.75
N GLU A 66 -24.89 -43.01 -10.95
CA GLU A 66 -25.76 -41.84 -10.91
C GLU A 66 -25.78 -41.06 -12.24
N GLU A 67 -24.62 -40.98 -12.93
CA GLU A 67 -24.51 -40.35 -14.24
C GLU A 67 -25.24 -41.18 -15.31
N ASP A 68 -25.15 -42.51 -15.26
CA ASP A 68 -25.85 -43.42 -16.19
C ASP A 68 -27.37 -43.41 -15.99
N GLU A 69 -27.86 -43.44 -14.74
CA GLU A 69 -29.31 -43.36 -14.45
C GLU A 69 -29.89 -42.01 -14.91
N LYS A 70 -29.18 -40.91 -14.67
CA LYS A 70 -29.54 -39.57 -15.15
C LYS A 70 -29.51 -39.50 -16.68
N LEU A 71 -28.54 -40.13 -17.33
CA LEU A 71 -28.43 -40.20 -18.79
C LEU A 71 -29.65 -40.91 -19.39
N LEU A 72 -30.00 -42.09 -18.89
CA LEU A 72 -31.15 -42.86 -19.37
C LEU A 72 -32.48 -42.11 -19.14
N HIS A 73 -32.64 -41.48 -17.97
CA HIS A 73 -33.83 -40.69 -17.67
C HIS A 73 -33.98 -39.50 -18.63
N LEU A 74 -32.92 -38.73 -18.85
CA LEU A 74 -32.93 -37.57 -19.74
C LEU A 74 -33.04 -37.95 -21.21
N ALA A 75 -32.43 -39.06 -21.64
CA ALA A 75 -32.57 -39.57 -23.01
C ALA A 75 -34.00 -40.04 -23.30
N LYS A 76 -34.69 -40.60 -22.30
CA LYS A 76 -36.12 -40.94 -22.39
C LYS A 76 -37.02 -39.70 -22.43
N LEU A 77 -36.69 -38.66 -21.66
CA LEU A 77 -37.47 -37.42 -21.57
C LEU A 77 -37.26 -36.50 -22.78
N MET A 78 -36.04 -36.44 -23.32
CA MET A 78 -35.65 -35.64 -24.49
C MET A 78 -34.97 -36.52 -25.56
N PRO A 79 -35.75 -37.20 -26.42
CA PRO A 79 -35.19 -38.12 -27.41
C PRO A 79 -34.20 -37.45 -28.36
N THR A 80 -32.99 -38.00 -28.49
CA THR A 80 -31.92 -37.59 -29.43
C THR A 80 -31.38 -36.15 -29.28
N GLN A 81 -31.68 -35.45 -28.18
CA GLN A 81 -31.23 -34.06 -27.93
C GLN A 81 -29.91 -33.99 -27.14
N TRP A 82 -28.86 -34.66 -27.62
CA TRP A 82 -27.58 -34.82 -26.90
C TRP A 82 -26.88 -33.51 -26.51
N ARG A 83 -27.03 -32.44 -27.30
CA ARG A 83 -26.46 -31.12 -26.98
C ARG A 83 -27.15 -30.43 -25.80
N THR A 84 -28.43 -30.72 -25.58
CA THR A 84 -29.20 -30.21 -24.43
C THR A 84 -28.95 -31.06 -23.18
N ILE A 85 -28.80 -32.38 -23.37
CA ILE A 85 -28.56 -33.33 -22.28
C ILE A 85 -27.14 -33.19 -21.70
N ALA A 86 -26.12 -33.02 -22.55
CA ALA A 86 -24.71 -33.00 -22.16
C ALA A 86 -24.37 -31.99 -21.04
N PRO A 87 -24.80 -30.71 -21.11
CA PRO A 87 -24.56 -29.75 -20.04
C PRO A 87 -25.20 -30.12 -18.69
N ILE A 88 -26.33 -30.84 -18.70
CA ILE A 88 -27.06 -31.24 -17.49
C ILE A 88 -26.33 -32.37 -16.75
N ILE A 89 -25.72 -33.29 -17.51
CA ILE A 89 -24.92 -34.40 -16.97
C ILE A 89 -23.48 -33.97 -16.65
N GLY A 90 -22.98 -32.93 -17.34
CA GLY A 90 -21.62 -32.43 -17.18
C GLY A 90 -20.57 -33.23 -17.96
N ARG A 91 -20.98 -33.85 -19.08
CA ARG A 91 -20.14 -34.61 -20.03
C ARG A 91 -20.29 -34.03 -21.44
N THR A 92 -19.48 -34.45 -22.42
CA THR A 92 -19.65 -33.98 -23.81
C THR A 92 -20.78 -34.73 -24.51
N ALA A 93 -21.43 -34.09 -25.51
CA ALA A 93 -22.53 -34.70 -26.25
C ALA A 93 -22.14 -36.01 -26.95
N ALA A 94 -20.91 -36.10 -27.45
CA ALA A 94 -20.38 -37.32 -28.04
C ALA A 94 -20.20 -38.45 -27.01
N GLN A 95 -19.63 -38.14 -25.83
CA GLN A 95 -19.51 -39.10 -24.73
C GLN A 95 -20.88 -39.61 -24.27
N CYS A 96 -21.87 -38.72 -24.14
CA CYS A 96 -23.23 -39.10 -23.75
C CYS A 96 -23.88 -40.05 -24.77
N LEU A 97 -23.75 -39.76 -26.06
CA LEU A 97 -24.29 -40.61 -27.13
C LEU A 97 -23.61 -41.99 -27.15
N GLU A 98 -22.27 -42.03 -27.14
CA GLU A 98 -21.49 -43.28 -27.15
C GLU A 98 -21.81 -44.16 -25.93
N ARG A 99 -21.92 -43.54 -24.74
CA ARG A 99 -22.31 -44.27 -23.52
C ARG A 99 -23.74 -44.79 -23.62
N PHE A 100 -24.68 -43.99 -24.12
CA PHE A 100 -26.07 -44.42 -24.26
C PHE A 100 -26.21 -45.59 -25.25
N GLU A 101 -25.56 -45.52 -26.41
CA GLU A 101 -25.50 -46.64 -27.37
C GLU A 101 -24.87 -47.88 -26.74
N SER A 102 -23.78 -47.73 -25.97
CA SER A 102 -23.17 -48.83 -25.24
C SER A 102 -24.09 -49.45 -24.19
N LEU A 103 -24.90 -48.66 -23.48
CA LEU A 103 -25.87 -49.16 -22.50
C LEU A 103 -27.03 -49.90 -23.17
N LEU A 104 -27.48 -49.44 -24.35
CA LEU A 104 -28.49 -50.14 -25.15
C LEU A 104 -27.95 -51.46 -25.70
N ASP A 105 -26.73 -51.46 -26.25
CA ASP A 105 -26.07 -52.66 -26.77
C ASP A 105 -25.84 -53.69 -25.64
N GLN A 106 -25.45 -53.24 -24.44
CA GLN A 106 -25.34 -54.12 -23.26
C GLN A 106 -26.69 -54.72 -22.83
N ALA A 107 -27.80 -54.01 -23.00
CA ALA A 107 -29.14 -54.53 -22.71
C ALA A 107 -29.59 -55.52 -23.78
N GLN A 108 -29.40 -55.19 -25.07
CA GLN A 108 -29.76 -56.04 -26.21
C GLN A 108 -28.96 -57.34 -26.24
N LYS A 109 -27.63 -57.28 -26.05
CA LYS A 109 -26.76 -58.46 -25.94
C LYS A 109 -27.09 -59.37 -24.75
N LYS A 110 -27.78 -58.84 -23.74
CA LYS A 110 -28.21 -59.63 -22.57
C LYS A 110 -29.56 -60.32 -22.80
N GLU A 111 -30.39 -59.80 -23.72
CA GLU A 111 -31.64 -60.44 -24.14
C GLU A 111 -31.42 -61.47 -25.26
N ASP A 112 -30.51 -61.19 -26.19
CA ASP A 112 -30.18 -62.07 -27.32
C ASP A 112 -28.80 -62.74 -27.10
N ASN A 113 -28.79 -64.06 -26.85
CA ASN A 113 -27.56 -64.88 -26.81
C ASN A 113 -26.81 -64.76 -28.16
N GLU A 114 -25.52 -64.43 -28.10
CA GLU A 114 -24.71 -63.81 -29.17
C GLU A 114 -24.68 -64.50 -30.56
N ASP A 115 -24.35 -63.65 -31.56
CA ASP A 115 -23.61 -63.95 -32.82
C ASP A 115 -24.35 -64.34 -34.12
N ILE A 116 -25.45 -63.66 -34.51
CA ILE A 116 -25.97 -63.80 -35.89
C ILE A 116 -26.17 -62.46 -36.65
N ASP A 117 -26.36 -61.32 -35.98
CA ASP A 117 -26.63 -60.05 -36.69
C ASP A 117 -25.39 -59.13 -36.84
N ASP A 118 -24.81 -59.17 -38.05
CA ASP A 118 -23.93 -58.18 -38.70
C ASP A 118 -22.51 -57.94 -38.11
N LEU A 119 -21.60 -58.89 -38.33
CA LEU A 119 -20.16 -58.78 -38.00
C LEU A 119 -19.40 -57.60 -38.65
N ARG A 120 -20.00 -56.75 -39.50
CA ARG A 120 -19.31 -55.59 -40.11
C ARG A 120 -20.25 -54.44 -40.51
N LYS A 121 -20.84 -53.74 -39.53
CA LYS A 121 -21.41 -52.39 -39.74
C LYS A 121 -20.40 -51.26 -39.60
N LEU A 122 -19.16 -51.53 -39.21
CA LEU A 122 -18.09 -50.53 -39.30
C LEU A 122 -17.77 -50.26 -40.77
N LYS A 123 -18.03 -49.04 -41.22
CA LYS A 123 -17.78 -48.56 -42.59
C LYS A 123 -16.27 -48.59 -42.91
N PRO A 124 -15.77 -49.56 -43.70
CA PRO A 124 -14.34 -49.65 -43.99
C PRO A 124 -13.98 -48.61 -45.05
N GLY A 125 -12.93 -47.80 -44.79
CA GLY A 125 -12.37 -46.87 -45.77
C GLY A 125 -12.98 -45.46 -45.79
N GLU A 126 -13.97 -45.16 -44.94
CA GLU A 126 -14.51 -43.80 -44.79
C GLU A 126 -13.66 -42.95 -43.82
N ILE A 127 -13.55 -41.65 -44.11
CA ILE A 127 -12.97 -40.67 -43.18
C ILE A 127 -13.96 -40.47 -42.04
N ASP A 128 -13.50 -40.65 -40.80
CA ASP A 128 -14.31 -40.41 -39.60
C ASP A 128 -14.91 -38.98 -39.64
N PRO A 129 -16.24 -38.82 -39.49
CA PRO A 129 -16.87 -37.50 -39.49
C PRO A 129 -16.45 -36.62 -38.29
N ASN A 130 -16.14 -37.22 -37.14
CA ASN A 130 -15.85 -36.49 -35.89
C ASN A 130 -14.52 -36.96 -35.24
N PRO A 131 -13.36 -36.81 -35.89
CA PRO A 131 -12.07 -37.23 -35.32
C PRO A 131 -11.67 -36.43 -34.06
N GLU A 132 -12.32 -35.30 -33.79
CA GLU A 132 -12.07 -34.43 -32.64
C GLU A 132 -12.45 -35.04 -31.29
N THR A 133 -13.33 -36.05 -31.27
CA THR A 133 -13.78 -36.71 -30.03
C THR A 133 -12.84 -37.84 -29.58
N LYS A 134 -11.93 -38.29 -30.46
CA LYS A 134 -11.07 -39.45 -30.23
C LYS A 134 -9.77 -39.12 -29.50
N PRO A 135 -9.17 -40.05 -28.74
CA PRO A 135 -7.84 -39.84 -28.16
C PRO A 135 -6.78 -39.49 -29.21
N ALA A 136 -5.79 -38.68 -28.81
CA ALA A 136 -4.68 -38.34 -29.68
C ALA A 136 -3.77 -39.55 -29.92
N ARG A 137 -3.22 -39.67 -31.13
CA ARG A 137 -2.17 -40.65 -31.40
C ARG A 137 -0.86 -40.21 -30.73
N PRO A 138 -0.15 -41.13 -30.04
CA PRO A 138 1.20 -40.87 -29.55
C PRO A 138 2.14 -40.48 -30.67
N ASP A 139 3.12 -39.65 -30.33
CA ASP A 139 4.11 -39.14 -31.28
C ASP A 139 5.06 -40.28 -31.71
N PRO A 140 5.34 -40.46 -33.02
CA PRO A 140 6.31 -41.44 -33.47
C PRO A 140 7.72 -41.08 -32.96
N LYS A 141 8.57 -42.08 -32.73
CA LYS A 141 9.94 -41.83 -32.26
C LYS A 141 10.78 -41.01 -33.25
N ASP A 142 10.55 -41.26 -34.53
CA ASP A 142 11.12 -40.48 -35.63
C ASP A 142 10.04 -39.55 -36.17
N MET A 143 10.14 -38.28 -35.77
CA MET A 143 9.19 -37.24 -36.14
C MET A 143 9.50 -36.78 -37.57
N ASP A 144 8.48 -36.64 -38.40
CA ASP A 144 8.68 -36.15 -39.76
C ASP A 144 9.08 -34.65 -39.78
N GLU A 145 9.63 -34.21 -40.91
CA GLU A 145 10.06 -32.81 -41.09
C GLU A 145 8.91 -31.82 -40.85
N ASP A 146 7.70 -32.19 -41.26
CA ASP A 146 6.47 -31.41 -41.06
C ASP A 146 6.22 -31.15 -39.57
N GLU A 147 6.32 -32.16 -38.71
CA GLU A 147 6.09 -32.00 -37.27
C GLU A 147 7.20 -31.21 -36.57
N LEU A 148 8.45 -31.44 -36.95
CA LEU A 148 9.59 -30.69 -36.41
C LEU A 148 9.53 -29.22 -36.83
N GLU A 149 9.22 -28.93 -38.09
CA GLU A 149 9.02 -27.58 -38.59
C GLU A 149 7.85 -26.91 -37.88
N MET A 150 6.71 -27.61 -37.75
CA MET A 150 5.54 -27.12 -37.02
C MET A 150 5.87 -26.78 -35.55
N LEU A 151 6.62 -27.62 -34.85
CA LEU A 151 7.06 -27.34 -33.47
C LEU A 151 8.01 -26.14 -33.40
N SER A 152 8.95 -26.03 -34.34
CA SER A 152 9.90 -24.92 -34.40
C SER A 152 9.19 -23.58 -34.67
N GLU A 153 8.21 -23.59 -35.58
CA GLU A 153 7.38 -22.44 -35.90
C GLU A 153 6.50 -22.06 -34.71
N ALA A 154 5.88 -23.03 -34.05
CA ALA A 154 5.08 -22.81 -32.85
C ALA A 154 5.92 -22.14 -31.75
N ARG A 155 7.12 -22.66 -31.44
CA ARG A 155 8.04 -22.06 -30.45
C ARG A 155 8.42 -20.63 -30.83
N ALA A 156 8.79 -20.38 -32.08
CA ALA A 156 9.17 -19.04 -32.55
C ALA A 156 8.01 -18.04 -32.49
N ARG A 157 6.81 -18.46 -32.90
CA ARG A 157 5.60 -17.62 -32.85
C ARG A 157 5.11 -17.39 -31.42
N LEU A 158 5.25 -18.37 -30.51
CA LEU A 158 4.90 -18.22 -29.10
C LEU A 158 5.88 -17.29 -28.36
N ALA A 159 7.19 -17.36 -28.66
CA ALA A 159 8.19 -16.45 -28.10
C ALA A 159 8.04 -15.00 -28.60
N ASN A 160 7.57 -14.80 -29.84
CA ASN A 160 7.44 -13.47 -30.41
C ASN A 160 6.22 -12.70 -29.87
N THR A 161 6.47 -11.58 -29.21
CA THR A 161 5.44 -10.64 -28.73
C THR A 161 5.48 -9.29 -29.46
N GLN A 162 6.55 -9.02 -30.22
CA GLN A 162 6.79 -7.72 -30.83
C GLN A 162 6.24 -7.62 -32.26
N GLY A 163 5.54 -6.51 -32.54
CA GLY A 163 5.11 -6.15 -33.88
C GLY A 163 6.22 -5.60 -34.78
N LYS A 164 5.92 -5.38 -36.07
CA LYS A 164 6.87 -4.88 -37.08
C LYS A 164 7.55 -3.56 -36.68
N LYS A 165 6.80 -2.62 -36.08
CA LYS A 165 7.31 -1.30 -35.66
C LYS A 165 8.33 -1.41 -34.52
N ALA A 166 8.06 -2.25 -33.52
CA ALA A 166 8.98 -2.46 -32.40
C ALA A 166 10.30 -3.11 -32.88
N LYS A 167 10.22 -4.17 -33.70
CA LYS A 167 11.41 -4.80 -34.30
C LYS A 167 12.21 -3.84 -35.19
N ARG A 168 11.53 -3.00 -35.97
CA ARG A 168 12.19 -1.96 -36.78
C ARG A 168 12.92 -0.95 -35.91
N LYS A 169 12.26 -0.42 -34.87
CA LYS A 169 12.86 0.52 -33.92
C LYS A 169 14.03 -0.08 -33.15
N ALA A 170 13.97 -1.35 -32.77
CA ALA A 170 15.08 -2.03 -32.10
C ALA A 170 16.32 -2.12 -33.01
N ARG A 171 16.14 -2.52 -34.28
CA ARG A 171 17.22 -2.52 -35.28
C ARG A 171 17.74 -1.12 -35.56
N GLU A 172 16.86 -0.13 -35.64
CA GLU A 172 17.24 1.28 -35.83
C GLU A 172 18.07 1.80 -34.66
N LYS A 173 17.70 1.47 -33.41
CA LYS A 173 18.48 1.80 -32.21
C LYS A 173 19.87 1.16 -32.26
N GLN A 174 19.98 -0.12 -32.61
CA GLN A 174 21.27 -0.82 -32.76
C GLN A 174 22.14 -0.18 -33.86
N LEU A 175 21.55 0.15 -35.00
CA LEU A 175 22.27 0.82 -36.09
C LEU A 175 22.71 2.23 -35.68
N GLU A 176 21.91 2.95 -34.89
CA GLU A 176 22.28 4.28 -34.41
C GLU A 176 23.41 4.23 -33.37
N GLU A 177 23.39 3.25 -32.46
CA GLU A 177 24.51 2.99 -31.54
C GLU A 177 25.79 2.62 -32.31
N ALA A 178 25.69 1.75 -33.32
CA ALA A 178 26.82 1.39 -34.18
C ALA A 178 27.38 2.60 -34.95
N ARG A 179 26.51 3.45 -35.51
CA ARG A 179 26.93 4.70 -36.17
C ARG A 179 27.58 5.67 -35.18
N ARG A 180 27.03 5.82 -33.98
CA ARG A 180 27.58 6.69 -32.92
C ARG A 180 28.98 6.22 -32.53
N LEU A 181 29.19 4.92 -32.33
CA LEU A 181 30.50 4.35 -32.00
C LEU A 181 31.51 4.54 -33.14
N ALA A 182 31.12 4.28 -34.38
CA ALA A 182 31.99 4.49 -35.55
C ALA A 182 32.38 5.97 -35.71
N ALA A 183 31.43 6.90 -35.53
CA ALA A 183 31.70 8.33 -35.58
C ALA A 183 32.61 8.78 -34.42
N LEU A 184 32.43 8.20 -33.23
CA LEU A 184 33.26 8.49 -32.06
C LEU A 184 34.69 7.97 -32.24
N GLN A 185 34.86 6.79 -32.83
CA GLN A 185 36.17 6.23 -33.19
C GLN A 185 36.89 7.14 -34.19
N LYS A 186 36.24 7.51 -35.30
CA LYS A 186 36.84 8.44 -36.28
C LYS A 186 37.22 9.77 -35.66
N ARG A 187 36.38 10.31 -34.78
CA ARG A 187 36.68 11.56 -34.07
C ARG A 187 37.86 11.41 -33.11
N ARG A 188 37.98 10.25 -32.43
CA ARG A 188 39.11 9.96 -31.56
C ARG A 188 40.42 9.88 -32.36
N GLU A 189 40.41 9.19 -33.50
CA GLU A 189 41.57 9.09 -34.39
C GLU A 189 42.00 10.47 -34.91
N LEU A 190 41.06 11.29 -35.38
CA LEU A 190 41.35 12.66 -35.81
C LEU A 190 41.90 13.54 -34.68
N ARG A 191 41.32 13.45 -33.47
CA ARG A 191 41.83 14.20 -32.31
C ARG A 191 43.19 13.70 -31.84
N ALA A 192 43.44 12.40 -31.88
CA ALA A 192 44.75 11.82 -31.57
C ALA A 192 45.83 12.28 -32.57
N ALA A 193 45.45 12.47 -33.83
CA ALA A 193 46.28 13.09 -34.86
C ALA A 193 46.34 14.63 -34.78
N GLY A 194 45.69 15.26 -33.79
CA GLY A 194 45.66 16.72 -33.60
C GLY A 194 44.75 17.49 -34.55
N ILE A 195 43.93 16.83 -35.37
CA ILE A 195 43.03 17.46 -36.34
C ILE A 195 41.69 17.78 -35.70
N THR A 196 41.38 19.07 -35.55
CA THR A 196 40.10 19.54 -35.01
C THR A 196 39.05 19.73 -36.12
N VAL A 197 38.08 18.83 -36.20
CA VAL A 197 36.92 18.97 -37.09
C VAL A 197 35.69 19.39 -36.29
N SER A 198 35.15 20.59 -36.58
CA SER A 198 33.90 21.06 -35.98
C SER A 198 32.69 20.43 -36.67
N GLN A 199 31.73 19.95 -35.89
CA GLN A 199 30.50 19.36 -36.43
C GLN A 199 29.47 20.45 -36.73
N LYS A 200 28.84 20.37 -37.91
CA LYS A 200 27.73 21.25 -38.29
C LYS A 200 26.43 20.74 -37.65
N ASN A 201 25.91 21.45 -36.64
CA ASN A 201 24.60 21.19 -36.06
C ASN A 201 23.50 21.83 -36.92
N LYS A 202 22.69 21.02 -37.61
CA LYS A 202 21.61 21.50 -38.50
C LYS A 202 20.24 21.66 -37.81
N ARG A 203 20.19 21.96 -36.50
CA ARG A 203 18.91 22.19 -35.79
C ARG A 203 18.65 23.69 -35.69
N LYS A 204 17.59 24.17 -36.37
CA LYS A 204 17.17 25.58 -36.41
C LYS A 204 16.36 26.02 -35.18
N ARG A 205 15.76 25.07 -34.45
CA ARG A 205 14.97 25.30 -33.23
C ARG A 205 15.21 24.16 -32.24
N GLY A 206 15.49 24.50 -30.99
CA GLY A 206 15.70 23.58 -29.87
C GLY A 206 16.67 24.16 -28.83
N ILE A 207 16.45 23.83 -27.57
CA ILE A 207 17.35 24.17 -26.45
C ILE A 207 18.55 23.22 -26.49
N ASN A 208 19.75 23.77 -26.42
CA ASN A 208 20.97 22.98 -26.34
C ASN A 208 21.20 22.57 -24.88
N TYR A 209 20.78 21.35 -24.53
CA TYR A 209 20.90 20.78 -23.19
C TYR A 209 22.32 20.80 -22.58
N ASN A 210 23.36 20.90 -23.42
CA ASN A 210 24.75 20.94 -22.96
C ASN A 210 25.27 22.37 -22.70
N SER A 211 24.63 23.41 -23.26
CA SER A 211 25.11 24.79 -23.09
C SER A 211 24.41 25.53 -21.96
N GLU A 212 23.16 25.17 -21.66
CA GLU A 212 22.35 25.81 -20.62
C GLU A 212 21.48 24.78 -19.90
N ILE A 213 21.09 25.08 -18.67
CA ILE A 213 20.12 24.27 -17.92
C ILE A 213 18.75 24.49 -18.57
N PRO A 214 18.14 23.44 -19.16
CA PRO A 214 16.84 23.60 -19.82
C PRO A 214 15.77 23.95 -18.79
N PHE A 215 14.99 24.99 -19.10
CA PHE A 215 13.89 25.45 -18.24
C PHE A 215 14.32 25.62 -16.78
N GLU A 216 15.48 26.26 -16.56
CA GLU A 216 16.03 26.51 -15.22
C GLU A 216 14.98 27.18 -14.33
N LYS A 217 14.61 26.48 -13.25
CA LYS A 217 13.80 27.04 -12.17
C LYS A 217 14.70 27.16 -10.96
N ARG A 218 15.06 28.40 -10.61
CA ARG A 218 15.87 28.65 -9.43
C ARG A 218 15.15 28.12 -8.18
N PRO A 219 15.85 27.41 -7.27
CA PRO A 219 15.30 27.06 -5.97
C PRO A 219 14.72 28.30 -5.29
N ALA A 220 13.59 28.15 -4.60
CA ALA A 220 13.01 29.26 -3.88
C ALA A 220 13.97 29.69 -2.76
N LEU A 221 14.26 30.99 -2.68
CA LEU A 221 15.10 31.54 -1.63
C LEU A 221 14.41 31.32 -0.27
N GLY A 222 15.12 30.69 0.65
CA GLY A 222 14.64 30.40 2.00
C GLY A 222 15.04 31.47 3.01
N PHE A 223 14.79 31.18 4.29
CA PHE A 223 15.21 32.05 5.40
C PHE A 223 16.71 31.99 5.71
N TYR A 224 17.43 31.04 5.14
CA TYR A 224 18.87 30.86 5.31
C TYR A 224 19.63 31.40 4.09
N ASP A 225 20.75 32.07 4.33
CA ASP A 225 21.65 32.53 3.27
C ASP A 225 22.47 31.35 2.72
N THR A 226 22.21 30.99 1.47
CA THR A 226 22.92 29.92 0.75
C THR A 226 23.99 30.46 -0.20
N ALA A 227 24.38 31.75 -0.11
CA ALA A 227 25.37 32.34 -1.01
C ALA A 227 26.78 31.74 -0.84
N ASN A 228 27.10 31.26 0.37
CA ASN A 228 28.42 30.72 0.73
C ASN A 228 28.53 29.19 0.57
N GLU A 229 27.46 28.50 0.18
CA GLU A 229 27.48 27.06 -0.05
C GLU A 229 28.13 26.73 -1.40
N HIS A 230 29.32 26.13 -1.39
CA HIS A 230 30.00 25.67 -2.61
C HIS A 230 29.83 24.15 -2.77
N VAL A 231 29.37 23.72 -3.95
CA VAL A 231 29.38 22.30 -4.31
C VAL A 231 30.67 22.00 -5.03
N ASP A 232 31.53 21.19 -4.42
CA ASP A 232 32.74 20.71 -5.07
C ASP A 232 32.37 19.84 -6.28
N PRO A 233 32.77 20.19 -7.51
CA PRO A 233 32.48 19.39 -8.68
C PRO A 233 33.21 18.05 -8.58
N LEU A 234 32.52 16.97 -8.92
CA LEU A 234 33.11 15.62 -8.91
C LEU A 234 34.36 15.58 -9.80
N ALA A 235 35.54 15.38 -9.20
CA ALA A 235 36.78 15.21 -9.93
C ALA A 235 36.72 13.93 -10.78
N ALA A 236 36.55 14.10 -12.09
CA ALA A 236 36.41 12.99 -13.02
C ALA A 236 37.79 12.38 -13.35
N ASP A 237 38.04 11.15 -12.91
CA ASP A 237 39.16 10.35 -13.41
C ASP A 237 38.85 9.81 -14.82
N PHE A 238 39.25 10.57 -15.84
CA PHE A 238 39.05 10.22 -17.25
C PHE A 238 39.85 9.00 -17.71
N SER A 239 40.81 8.49 -16.92
CA SER A 239 41.57 7.28 -17.26
C SER A 239 40.77 6.01 -16.99
N ARG A 240 39.99 5.97 -15.90
CA ARG A 240 39.19 4.79 -15.49
C ARG A 240 37.71 4.88 -15.84
N MET A 241 37.19 6.08 -16.11
CA MET A 241 35.77 6.31 -16.32
C MET A 241 35.25 5.64 -17.61
N ARG A 242 34.18 4.85 -17.49
CA ARG A 242 33.49 4.16 -18.60
C ARG A 242 32.03 4.59 -18.63
N GLN A 243 31.37 4.51 -19.79
CA GLN A 243 29.94 4.83 -19.91
C GLN A 243 29.08 4.03 -18.90
N GLN A 244 29.39 2.75 -18.71
CA GLN A 244 28.71 1.90 -17.72
C GLN A 244 28.89 2.37 -16.27
N HIS A 245 30.00 3.03 -15.92
CA HIS A 245 30.17 3.58 -14.56
C HIS A 245 29.29 4.83 -14.33
N LEU A 246 29.01 5.61 -15.37
CA LEU A 246 28.08 6.74 -15.26
C LEU A 246 26.63 6.26 -15.19
N ASP A 247 26.27 5.28 -16.02
CA ASP A 247 24.89 4.75 -16.11
C ASP A 247 24.57 3.77 -14.94
N GLY A 248 25.58 3.13 -14.35
CA GLY A 248 25.44 2.06 -13.37
C GLY A 248 25.14 0.69 -13.99
N ASP A 249 25.06 -0.33 -13.14
CA ASP A 249 24.75 -1.71 -13.58
C ASP A 249 23.29 -1.85 -13.99
N LEU A 250 23.05 -2.50 -15.14
CA LEU A 250 21.70 -2.77 -15.61
C LEU A 250 20.99 -3.75 -14.67
N ARG A 251 19.73 -3.46 -14.34
CA ARG A 251 18.91 -4.33 -13.48
C ARG A 251 18.84 -5.77 -13.99
N SER A 252 18.78 -5.98 -15.31
CA SER A 252 18.76 -7.31 -15.93
C SER A 252 20.06 -8.08 -15.69
N GLU A 253 21.21 -7.41 -15.73
CA GLU A 253 22.52 -8.04 -15.52
C GLU A 253 22.67 -8.48 -14.06
N LYS A 254 22.26 -7.63 -13.12
CA LYS A 254 22.24 -7.97 -11.68
C LYS A 254 21.31 -9.15 -11.39
N GLU A 255 20.10 -9.14 -11.93
CA GLU A 255 19.13 -10.24 -11.76
C GLU A 255 19.63 -11.54 -12.41
N GLU A 256 20.25 -11.49 -13.60
CA GLU A 256 20.82 -12.66 -14.26
C GLU A 256 21.98 -13.27 -13.47
N LEU A 257 22.83 -12.43 -12.87
CA LEU A 257 23.92 -12.87 -12.02
C LEU A 257 23.37 -13.60 -10.78
N GLU A 258 22.36 -13.02 -10.12
CA GLU A 258 21.68 -13.64 -8.99
C GLU A 258 21.00 -14.97 -9.38
N ARG A 259 20.27 -14.99 -10.50
CA ARG A 259 19.63 -16.20 -11.04
C ARG A 259 20.66 -17.28 -11.37
N ARG A 260 21.81 -16.92 -11.92
CA ARG A 260 22.92 -17.84 -12.20
C ARG A 260 23.48 -18.41 -10.90
N LYS A 261 23.66 -17.56 -9.89
CA LYS A 261 24.12 -17.96 -8.54
C LYS A 261 23.14 -18.94 -7.90
N ASP A 262 21.84 -18.67 -7.98
CA ASP A 262 20.80 -19.56 -7.44
C ASP A 262 20.70 -20.87 -8.22
N LYS A 263 20.81 -20.83 -9.54
CA LYS A 263 20.86 -22.02 -10.38
C LYS A 263 22.08 -22.88 -10.06
N GLN A 264 23.25 -22.28 -9.84
CA GLN A 264 24.47 -22.97 -9.42
C GLN A 264 24.31 -23.58 -8.03
N LYS A 265 23.80 -22.83 -7.06
CA LYS A 265 23.51 -23.36 -5.72
C LYS A 265 22.54 -24.53 -5.75
N LEU A 266 21.47 -24.44 -6.55
CA LEU A 266 20.47 -25.50 -6.68
C LEU A 266 21.05 -26.71 -7.42
N LYS A 267 21.91 -26.50 -8.43
CA LYS A 267 22.64 -27.58 -9.10
C LYS A 267 23.62 -28.27 -8.14
N GLN A 268 24.41 -27.52 -7.38
CA GLN A 268 25.32 -28.06 -6.37
C GLN A 268 24.58 -28.79 -5.26
N ARG A 269 23.45 -28.27 -4.77
CA ARG A 269 22.59 -29.01 -3.83
C ARG A 269 22.10 -30.30 -4.44
N LYS A 270 21.61 -30.29 -5.69
CA LYS A 270 21.19 -31.52 -6.37
C LYS A 270 22.35 -32.49 -6.56
N GLU A 271 23.55 -32.05 -6.94
CA GLU A 271 24.72 -32.91 -7.12
C GLU A 271 25.26 -33.46 -5.79
N ASN A 272 25.27 -32.64 -4.73
CA ASN A 272 25.75 -33.02 -3.40
C ASN A 272 24.70 -33.81 -2.58
N ASP A 273 23.40 -33.61 -2.82
CA ASP A 273 22.28 -34.38 -2.27
C ASP A 273 21.96 -35.63 -3.14
N ILE A 274 22.82 -35.96 -4.12
CA ILE A 274 22.95 -37.32 -4.66
C ILE A 274 24.21 -38.02 -4.07
N PRO A 275 24.19 -38.46 -2.80
CA PRO A 275 25.02 -39.57 -2.34
C PRO A 275 24.23 -40.88 -2.45
N MET A 276 24.77 -41.87 -3.18
CA MET A 276 24.71 -43.35 -2.99
C MET A 276 23.40 -44.07 -2.54
N GLY A 277 22.29 -43.40 -2.27
CA GLY A 277 21.07 -43.96 -1.68
C GLY A 277 20.10 -44.58 -2.69
N ILE A 278 20.33 -44.39 -3.99
CA ILE A 278 19.53 -45.06 -5.05
C ILE A 278 19.87 -46.56 -5.12
N LEU A 279 20.97 -47.02 -4.49
CA LEU A 279 21.30 -48.45 -4.43
C LEU A 279 20.50 -49.23 -3.36
N ASN A 280 19.91 -48.55 -2.37
CA ASN A 280 19.34 -49.20 -1.18
C ASN A 280 17.84 -48.94 -0.92
N ASN A 281 17.09 -48.33 -1.85
CA ASN A 281 15.62 -48.17 -1.73
C ASN A 281 15.13 -47.58 -0.38
N GLU A 282 15.87 -46.64 0.21
CA GLU A 282 15.37 -45.86 1.35
C GLU A 282 15.25 -44.39 0.95
N GLU A 283 14.02 -43.85 1.10
CA GLU A 283 13.76 -42.44 0.86
C GLU A 283 14.52 -41.58 1.87
N PRO A 284 15.39 -40.65 1.44
CA PRO A 284 16.10 -39.81 2.38
C PRO A 284 15.11 -38.85 3.08
N PRO A 285 15.17 -38.71 4.42
CA PRO A 285 14.26 -37.86 5.16
C PRO A 285 14.51 -36.40 4.76
N ARG A 286 13.53 -35.81 4.06
CA ARG A 286 13.53 -34.38 3.74
C ARG A 286 13.60 -33.58 5.04
N LYS A 287 14.73 -32.91 5.30
CA LYS A 287 14.84 -31.93 6.38
C LYS A 287 13.86 -30.79 6.10
N ARG A 288 12.72 -30.82 6.80
CA ARG A 288 11.70 -29.76 6.75
C ARG A 288 12.34 -28.49 7.29
N SER A 289 12.31 -27.39 6.55
CA SER A 289 12.59 -26.06 7.10
C SER A 289 11.61 -25.84 8.25
N LYS A 290 12.09 -25.44 9.43
CA LYS A 290 11.22 -25.09 10.57
C LYS A 290 10.12 -24.15 10.08
N LEU A 291 8.88 -24.61 10.20
CA LEU A 291 7.69 -23.85 9.88
C LEU A 291 7.59 -22.72 10.90
N VAL A 292 8.08 -21.53 10.54
CA VAL A 292 7.88 -20.33 11.35
C VAL A 292 6.47 -19.83 11.05
N LEU A 293 5.52 -20.36 11.80
CA LEU A 293 4.17 -19.78 11.88
C LEU A 293 4.26 -18.48 12.69
N PRO A 294 3.46 -17.45 12.35
CA PRO A 294 3.28 -16.29 13.21
C PRO A 294 2.84 -16.74 14.61
N GLU A 295 3.31 -16.06 15.64
CA GLU A 295 2.92 -16.34 17.03
C GLU A 295 1.38 -16.31 17.15
N PRO A 296 0.77 -17.28 17.86
CA PRO A 296 -0.68 -17.34 17.99
C PRO A 296 -1.18 -16.05 18.63
N GLN A 297 -2.06 -15.34 17.92
CA GLN A 297 -2.66 -14.07 18.37
C GLN A 297 -3.75 -14.28 19.43
N ILE A 298 -3.85 -15.47 20.02
CA ILE A 298 -4.91 -15.88 20.93
C ILE A 298 -4.23 -16.33 22.21
N SER A 299 -4.56 -15.69 23.33
CA SER A 299 -4.02 -16.02 24.64
C SER A 299 -4.51 -17.41 25.11
N ASP A 300 -3.74 -18.10 25.96
CA ASP A 300 -4.13 -19.42 26.49
C ASP A 300 -5.49 -19.40 27.22
N GLN A 301 -5.89 -18.24 27.74
CA GLN A 301 -7.22 -18.04 28.35
C GLN A 301 -8.34 -17.95 27.31
N GLU A 302 -8.11 -17.24 26.20
CA GLU A 302 -9.03 -17.23 25.07
C GLU A 302 -9.09 -18.60 24.39
N LEU A 303 -7.98 -19.35 24.36
CA LEU A 303 -7.92 -20.70 23.83
C LEU A 303 -8.71 -21.69 24.72
N GLN A 304 -8.66 -21.54 26.05
CA GLN A 304 -9.53 -22.27 26.97
C GLN A 304 -11.00 -21.87 26.80
N GLN A 305 -11.31 -20.60 26.56
CA GLN A 305 -12.67 -20.13 26.28
C GLN A 305 -13.20 -20.67 24.95
N VAL A 306 -12.36 -20.72 23.91
CA VAL A 306 -12.70 -21.29 22.59
C VAL A 306 -12.87 -22.81 22.69
N VAL A 307 -12.06 -23.51 23.48
CA VAL A 307 -12.24 -24.96 23.75
C VAL A 307 -13.50 -25.22 24.56
N LYS A 308 -13.83 -24.35 25.53
CA LYS A 308 -15.06 -24.44 26.33
C LYS A 308 -16.31 -24.11 25.51
N LEU A 309 -16.21 -23.15 24.58
CA LEU A 309 -17.24 -22.82 23.61
C LEU A 309 -17.41 -23.94 22.56
N GLY A 310 -16.30 -24.56 22.15
CA GLY A 310 -16.28 -25.72 21.27
C GLY A 310 -16.96 -26.94 21.90
N ARG A 311 -16.65 -27.25 23.16
CA ARG A 311 -17.35 -28.30 23.94
C ARG A 311 -18.84 -27.99 24.13
N ALA A 312 -19.20 -26.73 24.39
CA ALA A 312 -20.61 -26.34 24.50
C ALA A 312 -21.37 -26.50 23.17
N SER A 313 -20.70 -26.22 22.04
CA SER A 313 -21.27 -26.43 20.70
C SER A 313 -21.36 -27.90 20.30
N GLU A 314 -20.45 -28.74 20.79
CA GLU A 314 -20.45 -30.20 20.58
C GLU A 314 -21.55 -30.88 21.39
N ILE A 315 -21.72 -30.49 22.66
CA ILE A 315 -22.83 -30.94 23.53
C ILE A 315 -24.19 -30.49 22.94
N GLY A 316 -24.27 -29.27 22.40
CA GLY A 316 -25.46 -28.79 21.70
C GLY A 316 -25.80 -29.59 20.42
N ARG A 317 -24.78 -30.14 19.74
CA ARG A 317 -24.95 -31.00 18.57
C ARG A 317 -25.38 -32.42 18.96
N GLU A 318 -24.78 -33.00 20.01
CA GLU A 318 -25.19 -34.31 20.55
C GLU A 318 -26.67 -34.30 20.98
N ILE A 319 -27.10 -33.27 21.73
CA ILE A 319 -28.50 -33.10 22.15
C ILE A 319 -29.43 -32.91 20.95
N ALA A 320 -29.01 -32.16 19.93
CA ALA A 320 -29.80 -31.98 18.71
C ALA A 320 -29.90 -33.29 17.89
N SER A 321 -28.82 -34.07 17.82
CA SER A 321 -28.78 -35.36 17.11
C SER A 321 -29.62 -36.44 17.79
N GLU A 322 -29.74 -36.40 19.12
CA GLU A 322 -30.56 -37.34 19.91
C GLU A 322 -32.06 -37.01 19.81
N SER A 323 -32.42 -35.78 19.44
CA SER A 323 -33.81 -35.31 19.30
C SER A 323 -34.46 -35.55 17.91
N GLY A 324 -33.69 -36.00 16.91
CA GLY A 324 -34.21 -36.45 15.61
C GLY A 324 -34.80 -35.37 14.68
N ILE A 325 -34.56 -34.08 14.95
CA ILE A 325 -35.09 -32.96 14.15
C ILE A 325 -33.98 -32.39 13.24
N GLU A 326 -34.02 -32.77 11.96
CA GLU A 326 -33.03 -32.49 10.90
C GLU A 326 -32.86 -30.98 10.57
N ALA A 327 -33.84 -30.14 10.91
CA ALA A 327 -33.78 -28.70 10.66
C ALA A 327 -32.80 -27.95 11.60
N SER A 328 -32.57 -28.49 12.80
CA SER A 328 -31.69 -27.90 13.84
C SER A 328 -30.20 -28.08 13.52
N GLU A 329 -29.85 -29.14 12.78
CA GLU A 329 -28.47 -29.51 12.45
C GLU A 329 -27.85 -28.52 11.44
N SER A 330 -28.66 -27.91 10.57
CA SER A 330 -28.20 -26.96 9.55
C SER A 330 -27.82 -25.56 10.08
N LEU A 331 -28.14 -25.24 11.34
CA LEU A 331 -27.91 -23.93 11.95
C LEU A 331 -26.60 -23.85 12.76
N LEU A 332 -25.90 -24.98 12.96
CA LEU A 332 -24.61 -25.04 13.66
C LEU A 332 -23.47 -25.19 12.63
N ALA A 333 -22.76 -24.09 12.33
CA ALA A 333 -21.71 -24.07 11.31
C ALA A 333 -20.37 -24.68 11.79
N ASP A 334 -19.78 -25.56 10.98
CA ASP A 334 -18.46 -26.16 11.19
C ASP A 334 -17.32 -25.16 10.91
N TYR A 335 -16.48 -24.91 11.90
CA TYR A 335 -15.28 -24.05 11.79
C TYR A 335 -13.96 -24.82 11.64
N SER A 336 -14.00 -26.11 11.29
CA SER A 336 -12.80 -26.97 11.22
C SER A 336 -12.21 -27.15 9.81
N LEU A 337 -12.76 -26.53 8.77
CA LEU A 337 -12.28 -26.69 7.39
C LEU A 337 -12.07 -25.34 6.70
N THR A 338 -10.82 -24.88 6.64
CA THR A 338 -10.41 -23.77 5.76
C THR A 338 -10.21 -24.29 4.32
N PRO A 339 -10.87 -23.73 3.30
CA PRO A 339 -10.61 -24.11 1.91
C PRO A 339 -9.35 -23.40 1.37
N ASN A 340 -8.52 -24.17 0.67
CA ASN A 340 -7.35 -23.72 -0.10
C ASN A 340 -7.70 -22.58 -1.07
N VAL A 341 -7.00 -21.45 -0.96
CA VAL A 341 -7.07 -20.34 -1.92
C VAL A 341 -6.00 -20.53 -3.01
N PRO A 342 -6.32 -20.40 -4.31
CA PRO A 342 -5.33 -20.52 -5.38
C PRO A 342 -4.41 -19.29 -5.44
N VAL A 343 -3.12 -19.58 -5.67
CA VAL A 343 -2.02 -18.61 -5.82
C VAL A 343 -2.22 -17.74 -7.06
N THR A 344 -2.30 -16.42 -6.87
CA THR A 344 -2.25 -15.42 -7.94
C THR A 344 -0.80 -15.18 -8.41
N PRO A 345 -0.56 -14.88 -9.71
CA PRO A 345 0.78 -14.66 -10.23
C PRO A 345 1.41 -13.39 -9.63
N ARG A 346 2.61 -13.53 -9.05
CA ARG A 346 3.39 -12.44 -8.43
C ARG A 346 3.70 -11.35 -9.47
N THR A 347 3.40 -10.10 -9.11
CA THR A 347 3.93 -8.91 -9.78
C THR A 347 5.46 -8.84 -9.60
N PRO A 348 6.22 -8.32 -10.58
CA PRO A 348 7.66 -8.15 -10.44
C PRO A 348 7.96 -7.19 -9.28
N ALA A 349 8.93 -7.56 -8.43
CA ALA A 349 9.29 -6.81 -7.23
C ALA A 349 9.62 -5.35 -7.57
N VAL A 350 8.89 -4.42 -6.97
CA VAL A 350 9.25 -3.00 -6.95
C VAL A 350 10.43 -2.88 -5.97
N THR A 351 11.58 -2.42 -6.46
CA THR A 351 12.69 -2.05 -5.58
C THR A 351 12.26 -0.80 -4.81
N ASP A 352 12.11 -0.96 -3.51
CA ASP A 352 11.66 0.12 -2.61
C ASP A 352 12.76 1.19 -2.52
N ARG A 353 12.51 2.34 -3.15
CA ARG A 353 13.45 3.48 -3.15
C ARG A 353 13.76 3.96 -1.73
N VAL A 354 12.80 3.83 -0.82
CA VAL A 354 12.96 4.24 0.58
C VAL A 354 13.95 3.33 1.31
N LEU A 355 13.90 2.03 1.03
CA LEU A 355 14.83 1.05 1.59
C LEU A 355 16.25 1.26 1.05
N GLN A 356 16.37 1.62 -0.24
CA GLN A 356 17.65 1.89 -0.88
C GLN A 356 18.28 3.21 -0.40
N GLU A 357 17.45 4.23 -0.14
CA GLU A 357 17.86 5.50 0.46
C GLU A 357 18.29 5.32 1.91
N THR A 358 17.55 4.53 2.71
CA THR A 358 17.98 4.17 4.08
C THR A 358 19.26 3.36 4.09
N GLN A 359 19.49 2.49 3.11
CA GLN A 359 20.73 1.72 3.00
C GLN A 359 21.94 2.61 2.63
N ASN A 360 21.74 3.61 1.77
CA ASN A 360 22.75 4.64 1.47
C ASN A 360 23.05 5.51 2.70
N VAL A 361 22.02 5.92 3.45
CA VAL A 361 22.17 6.70 4.68
C VAL A 361 22.90 5.89 5.75
N MET A 362 22.54 4.61 5.91
CA MET A 362 23.22 3.71 6.85
C MET A 362 24.70 3.48 6.46
N ALA A 363 25.00 3.38 5.16
CA ALA A 363 26.37 3.27 4.65
C ALA A 363 27.19 4.55 4.84
N LEU A 364 26.55 5.72 4.91
CA LEU A 364 27.18 7.00 5.24
C LEU A 364 27.40 7.18 6.75
N THR A 365 26.49 6.68 7.58
CA THR A 365 26.61 6.79 9.05
C THR A 365 27.66 5.87 9.66
N HIS A 366 28.08 4.82 8.95
CA HIS A 366 29.00 3.80 9.46
C HIS A 366 30.44 3.90 8.94
N VAL A 367 30.78 4.95 8.18
CA VAL A 367 32.14 5.11 7.61
C VAL A 367 32.78 6.37 8.17
N ASP A 368 34.00 6.23 8.69
CA ASP A 368 34.77 7.34 9.23
C ASP A 368 35.13 8.35 8.12
N THR A 369 34.95 9.64 8.41
CA THR A 369 35.16 10.74 7.46
C THR A 369 36.59 10.74 6.89
N PRO A 370 36.79 11.24 5.65
CA PRO A 370 38.10 11.18 4.96
C PRO A 370 39.25 11.87 5.69
N LEU A 371 38.95 12.76 6.65
CA LEU A 371 39.93 13.42 7.52
C LEU A 371 40.66 12.43 8.46
N LYS A 372 40.09 11.23 8.67
CA LYS A 372 40.70 10.09 9.38
C LYS A 372 41.30 9.02 8.44
N GLY A 373 41.35 9.27 7.13
CA GLY A 373 41.93 8.34 6.15
C GLY A 373 41.00 7.19 5.69
N GLY A 374 39.70 7.28 5.92
CA GLY A 374 38.71 6.30 5.43
C GLY A 374 38.49 6.39 3.90
N LEU A 375 38.37 5.24 3.23
CA LEU A 375 38.00 5.15 1.80
C LEU A 375 36.49 5.33 1.63
N ASN A 376 36.08 6.14 0.63
CA ASN A 376 34.66 6.41 0.35
C ASN A 376 33.87 5.15 -0.07
N THR A 377 32.69 4.95 0.54
CA THR A 377 31.75 3.88 0.20
C THR A 377 30.91 4.23 -1.04
N PRO A 378 30.75 3.30 -2.01
CA PRO A 378 29.95 3.56 -3.21
C PRO A 378 28.45 3.57 -2.88
N LEU A 379 27.79 4.70 -3.11
CA LEU A 379 26.35 4.89 -2.91
C LEU A 379 25.56 4.66 -4.20
N HIS A 380 24.34 4.16 -4.09
CA HIS A 380 23.47 3.89 -5.25
C HIS A 380 22.73 5.19 -5.67
N ASN A 381 22.99 5.70 -6.88
CA ASN A 381 22.34 6.93 -7.38
C ASN A 381 20.84 6.74 -7.66
N VAL A 382 20.01 7.64 -7.10
CA VAL A 382 18.59 7.78 -7.43
C VAL A 382 18.42 9.17 -8.05
N ASP A 383 17.78 9.28 -9.22
CA ASP A 383 17.54 10.56 -9.91
C ASP A 383 16.77 11.55 -9.02
N PHE A 384 17.44 12.61 -8.55
CA PHE A 384 16.93 13.64 -7.64
C PHE A 384 16.20 14.82 -8.34
N ASN A 385 15.47 14.57 -9.43
CA ASN A 385 14.87 15.67 -10.21
C ASN A 385 13.53 16.22 -9.68
N SER A 386 13.04 15.82 -8.48
CA SER A 386 11.90 16.49 -7.82
C SER A 386 11.69 16.09 -6.35
N ILE A 387 11.28 17.07 -5.54
CA ILE A 387 10.94 16.96 -4.11
C ILE A 387 9.50 16.45 -3.85
N VAL A 388 8.72 16.22 -4.91
CA VAL A 388 7.41 15.58 -4.80
C VAL A 388 7.48 14.18 -5.40
N PRO A 389 6.96 13.14 -4.71
CA PRO A 389 6.92 11.80 -5.28
C PRO A 389 6.06 11.84 -6.55
N SER A 390 6.68 11.62 -7.71
CA SER A 390 5.92 11.47 -8.95
C SER A 390 5.13 10.17 -8.87
N SER A 391 3.81 10.27 -8.76
CA SER A 391 2.90 9.15 -8.93
C SER A 391 2.92 8.71 -10.40
N SER A 392 3.52 7.55 -10.69
CA SER A 392 3.21 6.85 -11.93
C SER A 392 1.90 6.10 -11.72
N ALA A 393 0.84 6.50 -12.42
CA ALA A 393 -0.42 5.78 -12.41
C ALA A 393 -0.21 4.35 -12.95
N VAL A 394 -0.29 3.37 -12.04
CA VAL A 394 -0.36 1.96 -12.41
C VAL A 394 -1.80 1.70 -12.87
N ALA A 395 -1.98 1.50 -14.17
CA ALA A 395 -3.23 1.00 -14.71
C ALA A 395 -3.47 -0.41 -14.18
N THR A 396 -4.49 -0.58 -13.34
CA THR A 396 -4.99 -1.88 -12.91
C THR A 396 -5.66 -2.57 -14.11
N PRO A 397 -5.30 -3.83 -14.45
CA PRO A 397 -6.15 -4.62 -15.32
C PRO A 397 -7.35 -5.11 -14.51
N ASN A 398 -8.56 -4.72 -14.94
CA ASN A 398 -9.82 -5.28 -14.48
C ASN A 398 -9.80 -6.81 -14.56
N THR A 399 -10.13 -7.49 -13.46
CA THR A 399 -10.55 -8.89 -13.47
C THR A 399 -11.94 -9.00 -12.84
N ILE A 400 -12.91 -9.18 -13.72
CA ILE A 400 -14.28 -9.64 -13.42
C ILE A 400 -14.18 -11.10 -13.00
N LEU A 401 -14.75 -11.47 -11.86
CA LEU A 401 -15.27 -12.80 -11.47
C LEU A 401 -16.07 -12.57 -10.17
N ALA A 402 -17.39 -12.37 -10.25
CA ALA A 402 -18.44 -13.40 -10.38
C ALA A 402 -18.53 -14.31 -9.13
N THR A 403 -19.41 -13.91 -8.23
CA THR A 403 -20.07 -14.72 -7.19
C THR A 403 -20.92 -15.83 -7.82
N PRO A 404 -21.07 -17.00 -7.20
CA PRO A 404 -22.27 -17.81 -7.41
C PRO A 404 -23.14 -17.91 -6.14
N PHE A 405 -24.44 -18.07 -6.37
CA PHE A 405 -25.53 -18.40 -5.45
C PHE A 405 -26.31 -17.26 -4.78
N ARG A 406 -27.30 -16.74 -5.53
CA ARG A 406 -28.66 -16.58 -5.02
C ARG A 406 -29.65 -17.06 -6.08
N SER A 407 -30.43 -18.08 -5.74
CA SER A 407 -31.55 -18.63 -6.51
C SER A 407 -32.71 -17.63 -6.56
N GLN A 408 -33.45 -17.68 -7.67
CA GLN A 408 -34.66 -16.92 -7.95
C GLN A 408 -35.92 -17.69 -7.56
N HIS A 409 -36.96 -16.93 -7.16
CA HIS A 409 -38.37 -16.98 -7.58
C HIS A 409 -39.08 -15.90 -6.76
N GLY A 410 -40.08 -15.13 -7.16
CA GLY A 410 -40.97 -14.87 -8.30
C GLY A 410 -41.85 -13.69 -7.79
N ASP A 411 -42.60 -12.87 -8.50
CA ASP A 411 -43.27 -12.92 -9.79
C ASP A 411 -43.85 -11.49 -10.00
N GLY A 412 -44.07 -11.02 -11.24
CA GLY A 412 -44.81 -9.78 -11.51
C GLY A 412 -44.22 -8.85 -12.58
N THR A 413 -44.86 -8.84 -13.75
CA THR A 413 -44.52 -8.21 -15.04
C THR A 413 -44.93 -6.72 -15.15
N PRO A 414 -44.94 -6.06 -16.33
CA PRO A 414 -43.81 -5.38 -16.96
C PRO A 414 -44.10 -3.89 -17.26
N LEU A 415 -43.16 -2.96 -17.04
CA LEU A 415 -43.22 -1.64 -17.68
C LEU A 415 -41.85 -1.11 -18.11
N SER A 416 -41.85 -0.70 -19.38
CA SER A 416 -40.82 0.02 -20.12
C SER A 416 -40.28 1.24 -19.38
N ASN A 417 -38.94 1.33 -19.26
CA ASN A 417 -38.22 2.59 -19.47
C ASN A 417 -36.73 2.36 -19.77
N THR A 418 -36.39 2.71 -21.01
CA THR A 418 -35.16 3.34 -21.48
C THR A 418 -34.17 3.83 -20.41
N PHE A 419 -32.95 3.29 -20.40
CA PHE A 419 -31.76 4.03 -20.00
C PHE A 419 -30.64 3.83 -21.02
N SER A 420 -30.51 4.84 -21.88
CA SER A 420 -29.40 5.02 -22.79
C SER A 420 -28.13 5.38 -22.03
N THR A 421 -27.06 4.69 -22.35
CA THR A 421 -25.69 5.16 -22.14
C THR A 421 -25.47 6.43 -22.97
N PRO A 422 -24.89 7.52 -22.41
CA PRO A 422 -24.50 8.66 -23.23
C PRO A 422 -23.29 8.28 -24.07
N GLY A 423 -23.52 8.04 -25.35
CA GLY A 423 -22.47 7.95 -26.35
C GLY A 423 -21.90 9.33 -26.68
N SER A 424 -20.59 9.40 -26.86
CA SER A 424 -19.93 10.50 -27.57
C SER A 424 -19.52 10.02 -28.97
N THR A 425 -20.14 10.59 -30.00
CA THR A 425 -19.76 10.54 -31.43
C THR A 425 -20.14 11.92 -31.99
N ARG A 426 -19.25 12.83 -32.40
CA ARG A 426 -18.26 12.91 -33.51
C ARG A 426 -18.69 13.98 -34.54
N THR A 427 -17.75 14.87 -34.90
CA THR A 427 -17.66 15.78 -36.09
C THR A 427 -18.62 17.00 -36.09
N LEU A 428 -18.25 18.25 -36.41
CA LEU A 428 -17.40 18.79 -37.47
C LEU A 428 -16.80 20.18 -37.12
N SER A 429 -15.80 20.56 -37.91
CA SER A 429 -15.09 21.84 -38.11
C SER A 429 -15.83 23.17 -37.81
N GLY A 430 -15.11 24.12 -37.19
CA GLY A 430 -15.48 25.55 -37.20
C GLY A 430 -14.88 26.34 -36.03
N LYS A 431 -13.78 27.05 -36.30
CA LYS A 431 -13.15 28.18 -35.58
C LYS A 431 -13.61 28.57 -34.15
N ASN A 432 -12.57 28.81 -33.35
CA ASN A 432 -12.48 29.69 -32.17
C ASN A 432 -13.11 29.18 -30.87
N ILE A 433 -12.31 28.44 -30.08
CA ILE A 433 -12.48 28.40 -28.63
C ILE A 433 -11.11 28.64 -27.99
N SER A 434 -11.08 29.71 -27.21
CA SER A 434 -10.04 30.16 -26.30
C SER A 434 -9.67 29.09 -25.28
N ALA A 435 -8.39 29.08 -24.92
CA ALA A 435 -7.83 28.21 -23.89
C ALA A 435 -8.46 28.50 -22.52
N THR A 436 -8.66 27.44 -21.74
CA THR A 436 -8.92 27.52 -20.30
C THR A 436 -7.71 28.13 -19.58
N PRO A 437 -7.89 29.13 -18.69
CA PRO A 437 -6.78 29.72 -17.97
C PRO A 437 -6.27 28.76 -16.88
N ILE A 438 -4.95 28.66 -16.81
CA ILE A 438 -4.20 27.88 -15.82
C ILE A 438 -4.25 28.64 -14.50
N ARG A 439 -4.60 27.93 -13.42
CA ARG A 439 -4.84 28.46 -12.07
C ARG A 439 -3.60 28.21 -11.19
N ASP A 440 -3.12 29.25 -10.51
CA ASP A 440 -1.94 29.19 -9.62
C ASP A 440 -2.32 28.95 -8.13
N LYS A 441 -1.38 28.41 -7.35
CA LYS A 441 -1.48 27.90 -5.98
C LYS A 441 -1.75 28.95 -4.88
N LEU A 442 -2.19 30.16 -5.22
CA LEU A 442 -2.59 31.18 -4.24
C LEU A 442 -4.00 31.73 -4.45
N ASN A 443 -4.78 31.18 -5.40
CA ASN A 443 -6.23 31.42 -5.49
C ASN A 443 -6.65 32.91 -5.51
N ILE A 444 -5.86 33.79 -6.11
CA ILE A 444 -6.27 35.15 -6.47
C ILE A 444 -6.68 35.12 -7.95
N ILE A 445 -7.91 35.54 -8.23
CA ILE A 445 -8.38 35.81 -9.59
C ILE A 445 -7.71 37.12 -10.01
N THR A 446 -6.75 37.05 -10.92
CA THR A 446 -6.33 38.23 -11.69
C THR A 446 -7.49 38.59 -12.62
N ASN A 447 -8.24 39.62 -12.27
CA ASN A 447 -9.15 40.29 -13.20
C ASN A 447 -8.31 40.99 -14.26
N GLU A 448 -7.97 40.26 -15.32
CA GLU A 448 -7.29 40.79 -16.50
C GLU A 448 -8.02 40.32 -17.76
N ASP A 449 -9.36 40.47 -17.79
CA ASP A 449 -10.16 40.21 -18.99
C ASP A 449 -11.35 41.19 -19.18
N LEU A 450 -11.32 42.34 -18.51
CA LEU A 450 -12.17 43.49 -18.84
C LEU A 450 -11.30 44.74 -18.87
N GLU A 451 -10.71 45.03 -20.03
CA GLU A 451 -10.26 46.36 -20.52
C GLU A 451 -9.18 46.22 -21.60
N ALA A 452 -9.50 45.52 -22.68
CA ALA A 452 -8.68 45.54 -23.89
C ALA A 452 -9.30 46.47 -24.93
N SER A 453 -9.11 47.78 -24.77
CA SER A 453 -9.01 48.67 -25.94
C SER A 453 -8.28 50.01 -25.76
N GLU A 454 -7.99 50.53 -24.56
CA GLU A 454 -7.45 51.92 -24.49
C GLU A 454 -6.22 52.18 -23.58
N SER A 455 -5.70 51.20 -22.84
CA SER A 455 -4.66 51.45 -21.83
C SER A 455 -3.19 51.20 -22.26
N SER A 456 -2.95 50.70 -23.49
CA SER A 456 -1.59 50.47 -24.01
C SER A 456 -0.82 51.77 -24.28
N GLY A 457 -1.53 52.81 -24.74
CA GLY A 457 -0.93 54.13 -24.99
C GLY A 457 -0.49 54.86 -23.72
N LEU A 458 -1.29 54.74 -22.65
CA LEU A 458 -1.01 55.40 -21.37
C LEU A 458 0.19 54.79 -20.65
N ARG A 459 0.30 53.45 -20.62
CA ARG A 459 1.48 52.75 -20.07
C ARG A 459 2.76 53.06 -20.84
N LYS A 460 2.67 53.25 -22.16
CA LYS A 460 3.81 53.65 -22.99
C LYS A 460 4.25 55.09 -22.74
N ARG A 461 3.30 56.01 -22.53
CA ARG A 461 3.58 57.40 -22.14
C ARG A 461 4.20 57.50 -20.75
N ILE A 462 3.67 56.78 -19.76
CA ILE A 462 4.23 56.75 -18.38
C ILE A 462 5.66 56.19 -18.41
N LYS A 463 5.91 55.15 -19.20
CA LYS A 463 7.27 54.59 -19.35
C LYS A 463 8.24 55.56 -20.03
N GLN A 464 7.78 56.31 -21.04
CA GLN A 464 8.59 57.35 -21.69
C GLN A 464 8.83 58.54 -20.77
N GLN A 465 7.85 58.91 -19.96
CA GLN A 465 7.94 59.98 -18.97
C GLN A 465 8.92 59.60 -17.86
N MET A 466 8.85 58.39 -17.34
CA MET A 466 9.86 57.89 -16.39
C MET A 466 11.25 57.78 -17.02
N GLN A 467 11.38 57.38 -18.29
CA GLN A 467 12.68 57.40 -18.97
C GLN A 467 13.25 58.81 -19.13
N ALA A 468 12.41 59.80 -19.41
CA ALA A 468 12.82 61.20 -19.45
C ALA A 468 13.25 61.69 -18.04
N ASP A 469 12.49 61.35 -17.00
CA ASP A 469 12.83 61.69 -15.62
C ASP A 469 14.16 61.05 -15.19
N PHE A 470 14.40 59.77 -15.51
CA PHE A 470 15.67 59.11 -15.20
C PHE A 470 16.87 59.62 -16.02
N SER A 471 16.64 60.20 -17.20
CA SER A 471 17.70 60.84 -18.00
C SER A 471 18.13 62.21 -17.46
N THR A 472 17.35 62.81 -16.55
CA THR A 472 17.72 64.07 -15.89
C THR A 472 18.61 63.87 -14.66
N LEU A 473 18.82 62.62 -14.23
CA LEU A 473 19.75 62.31 -13.15
C LEU A 473 21.20 62.49 -13.62
N PRO A 474 22.04 63.24 -12.89
CA PRO A 474 23.45 63.38 -13.19
C PRO A 474 24.15 62.01 -13.19
N SER A 475 24.92 61.71 -14.25
CA SER A 475 25.68 60.46 -14.34
C SER A 475 26.70 60.37 -13.20
N ALA A 476 26.67 59.27 -12.45
CA ALA A 476 27.61 59.01 -11.37
C ALA A 476 29.06 59.04 -11.88
N LYS A 477 29.85 60.00 -11.39
CA LYS A 477 31.30 60.05 -11.59
C LYS A 477 31.97 59.44 -10.36
N ASN A 478 32.52 58.24 -10.53
CA ASN A 478 33.35 57.57 -9.55
C ASN A 478 34.81 57.78 -9.94
N ASP A 479 35.40 58.88 -9.46
CA ASP A 479 36.86 59.10 -9.47
C ASP A 479 37.32 59.37 -8.02
N TYR A 480 38.29 58.58 -7.60
CA TYR A 480 38.67 58.25 -6.23
C TYR A 480 39.85 59.11 -5.75
N GLN A 481 39.97 59.33 -4.43
CA GLN A 481 41.28 59.42 -3.79
C GLN A 481 41.19 59.07 -2.30
N ILE A 482 41.58 57.84 -1.96
CA ILE A 482 41.85 57.45 -0.57
C ILE A 482 43.30 57.83 -0.29
N VAL A 483 43.47 58.92 0.45
CA VAL A 483 44.74 59.25 1.10
C VAL A 483 44.62 58.72 2.52
N VAL A 484 45.39 57.69 2.84
CA VAL A 484 45.63 57.28 4.23
C VAL A 484 46.70 58.22 4.77
N SER A 485 46.29 59.14 5.64
CA SER A 485 47.23 59.89 6.49
C SER A 485 47.44 59.11 7.77
N ASP A 486 48.58 58.43 7.87
CA ASP A 486 49.10 57.91 9.13
C ASP A 486 49.59 59.09 9.96
N ASN A 487 48.77 59.58 10.90
CA ASN A 487 49.15 60.22 12.16
C ASN A 487 47.95 60.99 12.71
N GLU A 488 47.23 60.39 13.66
CA GLU A 488 46.49 61.15 14.68
C GLU A 488 46.30 60.24 15.88
N ALA A 489 47.42 60.03 16.58
CA ALA A 489 47.39 59.84 18.02
C ALA A 489 47.41 61.22 18.67
N MET A 490 46.53 61.39 19.65
CA MET A 490 46.42 62.49 20.62
C MET A 490 45.51 63.68 20.28
N GLU A 491 44.60 63.90 21.23
CA GLU A 491 43.91 65.13 21.64
C GLU A 491 42.54 65.42 21.02
N GLU A 492 41.48 64.89 21.65
CA GLU A 492 40.34 65.72 22.05
C GLU A 492 39.84 65.28 23.44
N GLU A 493 40.26 66.03 24.47
CA GLU A 493 39.64 66.06 25.81
C GLU A 493 38.83 67.37 25.92
N ALA A 494 37.72 67.28 26.67
CA ALA A 494 36.79 68.33 27.11
C ALA A 494 35.74 68.88 26.12
N ASP A 495 34.47 68.46 26.24
CA ASP A 495 33.56 69.08 27.23
C ASP A 495 32.27 68.28 27.49
N LYS A 496 31.83 68.31 28.75
CA LYS A 496 30.67 67.60 29.31
C LYS A 496 29.48 68.55 29.46
N SER A 497 28.33 68.25 28.85
CA SER A 497 27.01 68.54 29.45
C SER A 497 25.85 67.89 28.68
N GLU A 498 25.00 67.18 29.43
CA GLU A 498 23.75 66.50 29.06
C GLU A 498 23.86 65.19 28.26
N ARG A 499 23.73 64.06 29.00
CA ARG A 499 23.49 62.73 28.42
C ARG A 499 22.09 62.69 27.80
N ASN A 500 21.97 63.16 26.56
CA ASN A 500 20.94 62.65 25.68
C ASN A 500 21.34 61.22 25.30
N ILE A 501 20.89 60.26 26.11
CA ILE A 501 20.84 58.86 25.68
C ILE A 501 19.87 58.87 24.50
N VAL A 502 20.42 58.84 23.29
CA VAL A 502 19.64 58.56 22.09
C VAL A 502 19.14 57.14 22.29
N GLU A 503 17.85 56.97 22.61
CA GLU A 503 17.19 55.66 22.69
C GLU A 503 17.52 54.91 21.40
N ASP A 504 18.08 53.70 21.53
CA ASP A 504 18.43 52.89 20.37
C ASP A 504 17.16 52.67 19.54
N GLN A 505 17.32 52.60 18.20
CA GLN A 505 16.18 52.42 17.29
C GLN A 505 15.31 51.20 17.68
N ALA A 506 15.93 50.18 18.30
CA ALA A 506 15.25 49.01 18.85
C ALA A 506 14.31 49.34 20.03
N ASP A 507 14.66 50.28 20.90
CA ASP A 507 13.84 50.69 22.04
C ASP A 507 12.65 51.56 21.59
N ILE A 508 12.86 52.42 20.60
CA ILE A 508 11.79 53.22 19.97
C ILE A 508 10.79 52.31 19.27
N ASP A 509 11.29 51.30 18.54
CA ASP A 509 10.44 50.33 17.87
C ASP A 509 9.72 49.43 18.88
N ALA A 510 10.37 49.06 20.00
CA ALA A 510 9.74 48.31 21.08
C ALA A 510 8.62 49.11 21.77
N ARG A 511 8.83 50.41 22.05
CA ARG A 511 7.79 51.27 22.63
C ARG A 511 6.61 51.45 21.67
N LYS A 512 6.87 51.70 20.38
CA LYS A 512 5.81 51.75 19.36
C LYS A 512 5.03 50.44 19.25
N GLN A 513 5.73 49.30 19.34
CA GLN A 513 5.08 47.99 19.36
C GLN A 513 4.24 47.79 20.62
N GLN A 514 4.72 48.23 21.79
CA GLN A 514 3.96 48.19 23.04
C GLN A 514 2.73 49.08 22.99
N ASP A 515 2.85 50.32 22.51
CA ASP A 515 1.72 51.25 22.36
C ASP A 515 0.66 50.69 21.40
N LEU A 516 1.09 50.07 20.31
CA LEU A 516 0.21 49.42 19.34
C LEU A 516 -0.47 48.18 19.94
N MET A 517 0.25 47.38 20.73
CA MET A 517 -0.32 46.25 21.48
C MET A 517 -1.33 46.71 22.54
N GLU A 518 -1.04 47.80 23.26
CA GLU A 518 -1.93 48.35 24.27
C GLU A 518 -3.19 48.96 23.64
N GLN A 519 -3.06 49.63 22.49
CA GLN A 519 -4.20 50.09 21.69
C GLN A 519 -5.07 48.92 21.24
N GLN A 520 -4.48 47.86 20.68
CA GLN A 520 -5.21 46.66 20.30
C GLN A 520 -5.90 46.00 21.49
N LYS A 521 -5.27 45.96 22.67
CA LYS A 521 -5.86 45.43 23.90
C LYS A 521 -7.05 46.27 24.36
N ARG A 522 -6.93 47.61 24.34
CA ARG A 522 -8.03 48.53 24.68
C ARG A 522 -9.19 48.41 23.70
N GLU A 523 -8.91 48.24 22.41
CA GLU A 523 -9.94 47.98 21.41
C GLU A 523 -10.63 46.64 21.64
N LEU A 524 -9.88 45.58 21.95
CA LEU A 524 -10.42 44.24 22.26
C LEU A 524 -11.29 44.24 23.52
N GLU A 525 -10.90 44.96 24.57
CA GLU A 525 -11.68 45.13 25.80
C GLU A 525 -13.03 45.83 25.55
N LYS A 526 -13.11 46.71 24.55
CA LYS A 526 -14.36 47.37 24.13
C LYS A 526 -15.24 46.51 23.21
N ARG A 527 -14.73 45.39 22.67
CA ARG A 527 -15.52 44.48 21.82
C ARG A 527 -16.41 43.57 22.65
N SER A 528 -17.37 42.94 21.96
CA SER A 528 -18.28 41.96 22.55
C SER A 528 -17.53 40.80 23.25
N GLN A 529 -18.10 40.28 24.33
CA GLN A 529 -17.50 39.15 25.08
C GLN A 529 -17.30 37.90 24.20
N VAL A 530 -18.10 37.76 23.14
CA VAL A 530 -17.99 36.67 22.15
C VAL A 530 -16.67 36.76 21.39
N ILE A 531 -16.24 37.97 21.02
CA ILE A 531 -14.93 38.23 20.39
C ILE A 531 -13.81 38.01 21.40
N GLN A 532 -13.94 38.52 22.62
CA GLN A 532 -12.92 38.38 23.66
C GLN A 532 -12.64 36.90 24.01
N LYS A 533 -13.67 36.05 23.99
CA LYS A 533 -13.57 34.61 24.27
C LYS A 533 -13.29 33.75 23.03
N GLY A 534 -13.23 34.33 21.83
CA GLY A 534 -12.98 33.59 20.59
C GLY A 534 -14.06 32.56 20.24
N LEU A 535 -15.31 32.79 20.65
CA LEU A 535 -16.42 31.86 20.44
C LEU A 535 -16.90 31.86 18.97
N PRO A 536 -17.48 30.75 18.47
CA PRO A 536 -17.97 30.65 17.10
C PRO A 536 -19.11 31.65 16.84
N ARG A 537 -19.04 32.37 15.72
CA ARG A 537 -20.01 33.42 15.32
C ARG A 537 -20.72 33.04 14.01
N PRO A 538 -22.00 33.38 13.85
CA PRO A 538 -22.74 33.07 12.64
C PRO A 538 -22.25 33.93 11.46
N VAL A 539 -22.20 33.32 10.27
CA VAL A 539 -21.80 33.99 9.02
C VAL A 539 -22.95 34.80 8.41
N GLU A 540 -24.19 34.34 8.60
CA GLU A 540 -25.42 35.02 8.18
C GLU A 540 -26.26 35.27 9.44
N VAL A 541 -26.59 36.53 9.73
CA VAL A 541 -27.44 36.90 10.89
C VAL A 541 -28.90 36.78 10.47
N ASN A 542 -29.68 35.98 11.19
CA ASN A 542 -31.07 35.71 10.85
C ASN A 542 -31.99 36.84 11.35
N LEU A 543 -32.42 37.72 10.45
CA LEU A 543 -33.36 38.81 10.75
C LEU A 543 -34.79 38.33 11.04
N ASN A 544 -35.14 37.09 10.72
CA ASN A 544 -36.47 36.52 10.98
C ASN A 544 -36.73 36.21 12.46
N ILE A 545 -35.75 36.47 13.34
CA ILE A 545 -35.94 36.37 14.80
C ILE A 545 -36.78 37.52 15.35
N LEU A 546 -36.81 38.65 14.63
CA LEU A 546 -37.66 39.80 14.91
C LEU A 546 -39.09 39.48 14.46
N ARG A 547 -40.08 39.85 15.27
CA ARG A 547 -41.48 39.69 14.87
C ARG A 547 -41.78 40.70 13.77
N SER A 548 -42.39 40.26 12.66
CA SER A 548 -42.93 41.17 11.64
C SER A 548 -43.85 42.18 12.33
N SER A 549 -43.71 43.46 11.99
CA SER A 549 -44.33 44.60 12.66
C SER A 549 -45.87 44.56 12.58
N THR A 550 -46.51 43.75 13.42
CA THR A 550 -47.93 43.83 13.72
C THR A 550 -48.04 44.42 15.13
N GLU A 551 -47.86 45.74 15.23
CA GLU A 551 -47.75 46.53 16.47
C GLU A 551 -49.03 46.57 17.35
N GLY A 552 -50.01 45.70 17.13
CA GLY A 552 -51.36 45.85 17.69
C GLY A 552 -51.63 45.31 19.09
N SER A 553 -50.81 44.41 19.67
CA SER A 553 -51.13 43.84 21.00
C SER A 553 -49.97 43.11 21.72
N LEU A 554 -48.73 43.62 21.66
CA LEU A 554 -47.62 43.02 22.40
C LEU A 554 -47.71 43.37 23.89
N THR A 555 -47.52 42.38 24.76
CA THR A 555 -47.38 42.60 26.21
C THR A 555 -46.09 43.36 26.51
N ASP A 556 -46.01 44.07 27.64
CA ASP A 556 -44.81 44.84 28.00
C ASP A 556 -43.54 43.98 28.06
N PHE A 557 -43.67 42.72 28.50
CA PHE A 557 -42.59 41.74 28.46
C PHE A 557 -42.16 41.39 27.02
N GLN A 558 -43.11 41.23 26.10
CA GLN A 558 -42.80 40.99 24.68
C GLN A 558 -42.17 42.21 24.00
N ARG A 559 -42.53 43.42 24.43
CA ARG A 559 -41.92 44.67 23.94
C ARG A 559 -40.47 44.78 24.40
N ALA A 560 -40.19 44.49 25.67
CA ALA A 560 -38.82 44.43 26.20
C ALA A 560 -37.99 43.34 25.49
N GLU A 561 -38.56 42.15 25.26
CA GLU A 561 -37.92 41.05 24.53
C GLU A 561 -37.54 41.47 23.09
N GLU A 562 -38.40 42.22 22.40
CA GLU A 562 -38.13 42.69 21.04
C GLU A 562 -37.04 43.77 20.99
N LEU A 563 -36.98 44.67 21.97
CA LEU A 563 -35.90 45.66 22.09
C LEU A 563 -34.54 44.97 22.28
N ILE A 564 -34.48 43.97 23.17
CA ILE A 564 -33.26 43.18 23.40
C ILE A 564 -32.84 42.44 22.11
N LYS A 565 -33.79 41.89 21.35
CA LYS A 565 -33.47 41.22 20.08
C LYS A 565 -32.94 42.17 19.02
N ARG A 566 -33.47 43.40 18.95
CA ARG A 566 -32.97 44.43 18.02
C ARG A 566 -31.53 44.81 18.35
N GLU A 567 -31.24 45.08 19.62
CA GLU A 567 -29.87 45.33 20.12
C GLU A 567 -28.91 44.16 19.87
N MET A 568 -29.40 42.93 20.05
CA MET A 568 -28.60 41.74 19.76
C MET A 568 -28.25 41.65 18.26
N VAL A 569 -29.19 41.96 17.37
CA VAL A 569 -28.97 41.94 15.91
C VAL A 569 -28.02 43.06 15.48
N THR A 570 -28.17 44.28 16.00
CA THR A 570 -27.26 45.40 15.70
C THR A 570 -25.84 45.07 16.12
N MET A 571 -25.63 44.53 17.33
CA MET A 571 -24.32 44.08 17.82
C MET A 571 -23.72 42.98 16.94
N MET A 572 -24.50 41.98 16.53
CA MET A 572 -24.03 40.90 15.65
C MET A 572 -23.67 41.38 14.24
N MET A 573 -24.43 42.33 13.68
CA MET A 573 -24.15 42.93 12.37
C MET A 573 -22.89 43.80 12.43
N PHE A 574 -22.71 44.59 13.50
CA PHE A 574 -21.50 45.38 13.74
C PHE A 574 -20.26 44.49 13.84
N ASP A 575 -20.34 43.41 14.63
CA ASP A 575 -19.26 42.42 14.76
C ASP A 575 -18.93 41.70 13.45
N ALA A 576 -19.94 41.46 12.59
CA ALA A 576 -19.76 40.82 11.29
C ALA A 576 -19.02 41.73 10.29
N VAL A 577 -19.26 43.05 10.34
CA VAL A 577 -18.58 44.04 9.48
C VAL A 577 -17.15 44.30 9.95
N GLN A 578 -16.96 44.52 11.26
CA GLN A 578 -15.67 44.88 11.83
C GLN A 578 -14.71 43.69 11.94
N ASN A 579 -15.22 42.50 12.28
CA ASN A 579 -14.43 41.30 12.51
C ASN A 579 -14.98 40.09 11.71
N PRO A 580 -14.80 40.06 10.38
CA PRO A 580 -15.37 39.02 9.53
C PRO A 580 -14.68 37.65 9.73
N VAL A 581 -15.49 36.59 9.85
CA VAL A 581 -15.02 35.19 9.90
C VAL A 581 -14.56 34.75 8.49
N GLN A 582 -13.30 34.29 8.31
CA GLN A 582 -12.77 33.72 7.05
C GLN A 582 -13.26 32.25 6.86
N GLN A 583 -13.48 31.61 5.70
CA GLN A 583 -13.43 31.90 4.25
C GLN A 583 -14.68 31.27 3.58
N SER A 584 -15.50 32.05 2.87
CA SER A 584 -16.61 31.56 2.02
C SER A 584 -17.01 32.63 1.01
N ASN A 585 -17.31 32.23 -0.24
CA ASN A 585 -17.76 33.14 -1.31
C ASN A 585 -19.08 33.87 -0.99
N LYS A 586 -19.80 33.46 0.06
CA LYS A 586 -21.00 34.14 0.55
C LYS A 586 -20.73 35.45 1.33
N ARG A 587 -19.45 35.76 1.60
CA ARG A 587 -19.01 36.91 2.39
C ARG A 587 -19.52 38.26 1.86
N ASN A 588 -19.52 38.46 0.54
CA ASN A 588 -19.85 39.77 -0.02
C ASN A 588 -21.34 40.13 0.15
N THR A 589 -22.23 39.14 0.06
CA THR A 589 -23.67 39.35 0.24
C THR A 589 -24.01 39.61 1.71
N ALA A 590 -23.43 38.84 2.63
CA ALA A 590 -23.69 38.99 4.07
C ALA A 590 -23.10 40.30 4.63
N LEU A 591 -21.90 40.72 4.18
CA LEU A 591 -21.32 42.01 4.57
C LEU A 591 -22.12 43.20 4.04
N SER A 592 -22.59 43.13 2.78
CA SER A 592 -23.42 44.18 2.20
C SER A 592 -24.77 44.29 2.91
N GLN A 593 -25.37 43.17 3.32
CA GLN A 593 -26.58 43.16 4.13
C GLN A 593 -26.35 43.75 5.53
N ALA A 594 -25.23 43.42 6.18
CA ALA A 594 -24.88 43.94 7.49
C ALA A 594 -24.60 45.46 7.46
N GLN A 595 -23.88 45.94 6.44
CA GLN A 595 -23.66 47.37 6.21
C GLN A 595 -24.97 48.11 5.98
N SER A 596 -25.83 47.61 5.08
CA SER A 596 -27.14 48.21 4.81
C SER A 596 -28.04 48.27 6.05
N TYR A 597 -27.96 47.28 6.95
CA TYR A 597 -28.73 47.28 8.20
C TYR A 597 -28.19 48.29 9.22
N LEU A 598 -26.86 48.39 9.35
CA LEU A 598 -26.19 49.35 10.24
C LEU A 598 -26.38 50.80 9.79
N ASP A 599 -26.52 51.05 8.49
CA ASP A 599 -26.85 52.38 7.97
C ASP A 599 -28.21 52.87 8.48
N HIS A 600 -29.14 51.96 8.77
CA HIS A 600 -30.46 52.27 9.32
C HIS A 600 -30.52 52.17 10.86
N ASN A 601 -29.66 51.35 11.47
CA ASN A 601 -29.57 51.13 12.91
C ASN A 601 -28.09 51.21 13.35
N PRO A 602 -27.57 52.41 13.64
CA PRO A 602 -26.16 52.59 13.99
C PRO A 602 -25.83 51.92 15.32
N TYR A 603 -24.59 51.45 15.46
CA TYR A 603 -24.08 50.92 16.72
C TYR A 603 -23.68 52.06 17.65
N GLU A 604 -24.15 52.01 18.90
CA GLU A 604 -23.77 52.97 19.94
C GLU A 604 -22.55 52.46 20.71
N ASP A 605 -21.50 53.28 20.78
CA ASP A 605 -20.29 52.98 21.55
C ASP A 605 -20.46 53.45 23.00
N PHE A 606 -20.36 52.54 23.97
CA PHE A 606 -20.46 52.85 25.41
C PHE A 606 -19.08 52.93 26.08
N GLU A 607 -18.93 53.83 27.06
CA GLU A 607 -17.71 53.89 27.87
C GLU A 607 -17.64 52.73 28.87
N LYS A 608 -16.43 52.36 29.28
CA LYS A 608 -16.20 51.23 30.21
C LYS A 608 -16.88 51.47 31.57
N THR A 609 -16.95 52.73 32.01
CA THR A 609 -17.65 53.15 33.22
C THR A 609 -19.16 52.91 33.14
N ASP A 610 -19.76 53.16 31.99
CA ASP A 610 -21.21 52.99 31.78
C ASP A 610 -21.58 51.50 31.76
N LEU A 611 -20.72 50.67 31.14
CA LEU A 611 -20.88 49.21 31.14
C LEU A 611 -20.70 48.62 32.55
N GLU A 612 -19.78 49.14 33.34
CA GLU A 612 -19.59 48.71 34.75
C GLU A 612 -20.79 49.10 35.63
N ASN A 613 -21.35 50.29 35.43
CA ASN A 613 -22.55 50.75 36.13
C ASN A 613 -23.79 49.94 35.71
N ALA A 614 -23.98 49.69 34.42
CA ALA A 614 -25.07 48.85 33.91
C ALA A 614 -24.96 47.41 34.44
N ARG A 615 -23.74 46.86 34.55
CA ARG A 615 -23.51 45.54 35.14
C ARG A 615 -23.90 45.47 36.60
N LYS A 616 -23.58 46.50 37.40
CA LYS A 616 -24.01 46.58 38.80
C LYS A 616 -25.54 46.63 38.91
N LEU A 617 -26.20 47.44 38.08
CA LEU A 617 -27.67 47.50 38.06
C LEU A 617 -28.29 46.13 37.72
N LEU A 618 -27.73 45.41 36.76
CA LEU A 618 -28.18 44.06 36.43
C LEU A 618 -27.93 43.06 37.56
N ASP A 619 -26.77 43.13 38.23
CA ASP A 619 -26.46 42.26 39.36
C ASP A 619 -27.44 42.50 40.53
N ASP A 620 -27.81 43.77 40.79
CA ASP A 620 -28.79 44.17 41.79
C ASP A 620 -30.21 43.68 41.43
N GLU A 621 -30.65 43.86 40.17
CA GLU A 621 -31.94 43.36 39.69
C GLU A 621 -32.01 41.82 39.71
N MET A 622 -30.93 41.15 39.31
CA MET A 622 -30.82 39.69 39.37
C MET A 622 -30.91 39.17 40.80
N ALA A 623 -30.37 39.89 41.79
CA ALA A 623 -30.51 39.52 43.20
C ALA A 623 -31.97 39.59 43.66
N VAL A 624 -32.71 40.64 43.28
CA VAL A 624 -34.15 40.78 43.58
C VAL A 624 -34.98 39.68 42.93
N VAL A 625 -34.71 39.35 41.67
CA VAL A 625 -35.42 38.26 40.96
C VAL A 625 -35.08 36.90 41.56
N ARG A 626 -33.81 36.67 41.95
CA ARG A 626 -33.36 35.43 42.60
C ARG A 626 -34.11 35.19 43.92
N GLU A 627 -34.27 36.24 44.72
CA GLU A 627 -35.05 36.19 45.96
C GLU A 627 -36.55 35.97 45.69
N GLY A 628 -37.13 36.70 44.72
CA GLY A 628 -38.56 36.62 44.41
C GLY A 628 -39.03 35.30 43.77
N MET A 629 -38.16 34.62 43.02
CA MET A 629 -38.49 33.34 42.36
C MET A 629 -38.02 32.10 43.15
N ALA A 630 -37.39 32.29 44.32
CA ALA A 630 -36.82 31.22 45.16
C ALA A 630 -35.87 30.26 44.41
N HIS A 631 -35.17 30.76 43.38
CA HIS A 631 -34.13 30.00 42.69
C HIS A 631 -32.84 30.09 43.51
N GLY A 632 -32.42 28.99 44.15
CA GLY A 632 -31.08 28.89 44.74
C GLY A 632 -29.98 28.94 43.65
N ASP A 633 -28.71 28.85 44.06
CA ASP A 633 -27.60 28.78 43.09
C ASP A 633 -27.75 27.52 42.22
N LEU A 634 -28.20 27.71 40.99
CA LEU A 634 -28.36 26.62 40.03
C LEU A 634 -26.95 26.11 39.69
N SER A 635 -26.65 24.88 40.11
CA SER A 635 -25.38 24.24 39.77
C SER A 635 -25.17 24.28 38.26
N LEU A 636 -23.93 24.50 37.82
CA LEU A 636 -23.56 24.48 36.41
C LEU A 636 -24.07 23.20 35.72
N ASP A 637 -24.05 22.07 36.45
CA ASP A 637 -24.56 20.77 36.00
C ASP A 637 -26.07 20.77 35.75
N ALA A 638 -26.85 21.46 36.58
CA ALA A 638 -28.29 21.59 36.40
C ALA A 638 -28.64 22.51 35.21
N TYR A 639 -27.77 23.49 34.93
CA TYR A 639 -27.90 24.31 33.73
C TYR A 639 -27.54 23.52 32.46
N THR A 640 -26.44 22.74 32.46
CA THR A 640 -26.06 21.93 31.30
C THR A 640 -27.10 20.87 30.98
N THR A 641 -27.69 20.20 31.98
CA THR A 641 -28.74 19.21 31.71
C THR A 641 -29.97 19.86 31.06
N VAL A 642 -30.48 20.96 31.61
CA VAL A 642 -31.62 21.69 31.03
C VAL A 642 -31.28 22.24 29.64
N TRP A 643 -30.05 22.72 29.44
CA TRP A 643 -29.58 23.21 28.15
C TRP A 643 -29.52 22.09 27.10
N GLU A 644 -28.96 20.93 27.46
CA GLU A 644 -28.90 19.75 26.60
C GLU A 644 -30.30 19.22 26.27
N GLU A 645 -31.21 19.20 27.24
CA GLU A 645 -32.61 18.84 27.02
C GLU A 645 -33.28 19.79 26.03
N CYS A 646 -33.10 21.11 26.19
CA CYS A 646 -33.63 22.10 25.26
C CYS A 646 -33.03 21.98 23.87
N LEU A 647 -31.72 21.73 23.77
CA LEU A 647 -31.02 21.58 22.49
C LEU A 647 -31.38 20.28 21.78
N SER A 648 -31.61 19.19 22.53
CA SER A 648 -32.07 17.90 21.98
C SER A 648 -33.45 18.03 21.30
N GLN A 649 -34.29 18.94 21.80
CA GLN A 649 -35.60 19.22 21.22
C GLN A 649 -35.52 20.08 19.95
N ILE A 650 -34.35 20.64 19.61
CA ILE A 650 -34.18 21.45 18.40
C ILE A 650 -33.70 20.56 17.25
N LEU A 651 -34.50 20.53 16.17
CA LEU A 651 -34.21 19.82 14.93
C LEU A 651 -34.01 20.81 13.79
N TYR A 652 -33.01 20.54 12.94
CA TYR A 652 -32.78 21.30 11.72
C TYR A 652 -33.46 20.58 10.55
N LEU A 653 -34.35 21.28 9.87
CA LEU A 653 -35.03 20.78 8.68
C LEU A 653 -34.30 21.30 7.45
N GLU A 654 -33.66 20.39 6.70
CA GLU A 654 -32.86 20.74 5.52
C GLU A 654 -33.72 21.32 4.40
N THR A 655 -34.92 20.76 4.18
CA THR A 655 -35.85 21.19 3.12
C THR A 655 -36.31 22.64 3.31
N GLN A 656 -36.51 23.07 4.56
CA GLN A 656 -36.97 24.42 4.91
C GLN A 656 -35.82 25.33 5.37
N LYS A 657 -34.60 24.80 5.49
CA LYS A 657 -33.42 25.47 6.06
C LYS A 657 -33.71 26.19 7.38
N ARG A 658 -34.49 25.53 8.25
CA ARG A 658 -35.01 26.13 9.49
C ARG A 658 -34.89 25.17 10.66
N TYR A 659 -34.59 25.72 11.83
CA TYR A 659 -34.70 25.01 13.11
C TYR A 659 -36.13 25.03 13.63
N THR A 660 -36.63 23.85 14.00
CA THR A 660 -37.96 23.67 14.60
C THR A 660 -37.86 22.78 15.83
N ARG A 661 -38.87 22.83 16.71
CA ARG A 661 -38.94 21.89 17.85
C ARG A 661 -39.37 20.51 17.38
N ALA A 662 -38.79 19.47 17.95
CA ALA A 662 -39.04 18.07 17.63
C ALA A 662 -40.52 17.71 17.69
N ASN A 663 -41.26 18.29 18.62
CA ASN A 663 -42.69 18.04 18.80
C ASN A 663 -43.55 18.59 17.64
N LEU A 664 -43.11 19.66 16.98
CA LEU A 664 -43.82 20.31 15.87
C LEU A 664 -43.47 19.72 14.49
N ALA A 665 -42.36 18.98 14.40
CA ALA A 665 -41.89 18.38 13.16
C ALA A 665 -42.61 17.05 12.86
N SER A 666 -42.94 16.82 11.59
CA SER A 666 -43.50 15.55 11.10
C SER A 666 -42.49 14.40 11.30
N LYS A 667 -42.98 13.15 11.41
CA LYS A 667 -42.10 11.97 11.52
C LYS A 667 -41.08 11.90 10.38
N LYS A 668 -41.50 12.27 9.16
CA LYS A 668 -40.62 12.31 7.98
C LYS A 668 -39.49 13.33 8.15
N ASP A 669 -39.83 14.54 8.56
CA ASP A 669 -38.88 15.64 8.78
C ASP A 669 -37.88 15.32 9.91
N ARG A 670 -38.32 14.58 10.94
CA ARG A 670 -37.43 14.09 12.01
C ARG A 670 -36.40 13.09 11.48
N VAL A 671 -36.82 12.16 10.63
CA VAL A 671 -35.91 11.18 10.01
C VAL A 671 -34.88 11.88 9.14
N GLU A 672 -35.31 12.81 8.28
CA GLU A 672 -34.39 13.58 7.42
C GLU A 672 -33.37 14.38 8.23
N SER A 673 -33.80 14.99 9.35
CA SER A 673 -32.91 15.71 10.26
C SER A 673 -31.87 14.80 10.93
N LEU A 674 -32.29 13.60 11.37
CA LEU A 674 -31.41 12.62 11.99
C LEU A 674 -30.43 12.01 10.98
N GLU A 675 -30.88 11.73 9.76
CA GLU A 675 -30.01 11.30 8.66
C GLU A 675 -28.92 12.34 8.37
N LYS A 676 -29.28 13.63 8.37
CA LYS A 676 -28.32 14.71 8.18
C LYS A 676 -27.32 14.82 9.34
N LYS A 677 -27.79 14.76 10.59
CA LYS A 677 -26.92 14.72 11.78
C LYS A 677 -25.97 13.52 11.73
N LEU A 678 -26.45 12.36 11.28
CA LEU A 678 -25.63 11.16 11.12
C LEU A 678 -24.56 11.37 10.05
N GLU A 679 -24.90 11.99 8.93
CA GLU A 679 -23.92 12.29 7.88
C GLU A 679 -22.87 13.31 8.36
N ASP A 680 -23.28 14.36 9.07
CA ASP A 680 -22.35 15.32 9.65
C ASP A 680 -21.42 14.64 10.67
N ASN A 681 -21.94 13.74 11.52
CA ASN A 681 -21.13 12.93 12.43
C ASN A 681 -20.17 11.99 11.68
N ARG A 682 -20.58 11.41 10.54
CA ARG A 682 -19.66 10.65 9.68
C ARG A 682 -18.54 11.52 9.15
N THR A 683 -18.85 12.74 8.69
CA THR A 683 -17.79 13.66 8.23
C THR A 683 -16.83 14.03 9.36
N HIS A 684 -17.35 14.31 10.56
CA HIS A 684 -16.54 14.58 11.73
C HIS A 684 -15.64 13.39 12.10
N MET A 685 -16.23 12.20 12.18
CA MET A 685 -15.52 10.94 12.45
C MET A 685 -14.41 10.69 11.44
N THR A 686 -14.67 10.90 10.14
CA THR A 686 -13.61 10.74 9.13
C THR A 686 -12.49 11.79 9.27
N GLY A 687 -12.83 13.02 9.67
CA GLY A 687 -11.87 14.08 9.94
C GLY A 687 -11.00 13.78 11.16
N GLU A 688 -11.62 13.37 12.27
CA GLU A 688 -10.93 12.99 13.50
C GLU A 688 -10.10 11.73 13.33
N ALA A 689 -10.64 10.70 12.69
CA ALA A 689 -9.88 9.48 12.39
C ALA A 689 -8.63 9.79 11.55
N LYS A 690 -8.73 10.72 10.58
CA LYS A 690 -7.55 11.18 9.83
C LYS A 690 -6.55 11.93 10.71
N LYS A 691 -6.99 12.75 11.67
CA LYS A 691 -6.12 13.45 12.62
C LYS A 691 -5.45 12.47 13.58
N ALA A 692 -6.23 11.55 14.17
CA ALA A 692 -5.74 10.48 15.04
C ALA A 692 -4.72 9.60 14.31
N ALA A 693 -5.03 9.13 13.09
CA ALA A 693 -4.10 8.33 12.29
C ALA A 693 -2.80 9.08 11.96
N LYS A 694 -2.83 10.41 11.80
CA LYS A 694 -1.60 11.21 11.63
C LYS A 694 -0.80 11.27 12.93
N LEU A 695 -1.47 11.48 14.07
CA LEU A 695 -0.84 11.49 15.39
C LEU A 695 -0.25 10.13 15.74
N GLU A 696 -0.98 9.05 15.52
CA GLU A 696 -0.52 7.68 15.72
C GLU A 696 0.68 7.36 14.84
N LYS A 697 0.66 7.75 13.56
CA LYS A 697 1.84 7.58 12.69
C LYS A 697 3.04 8.36 13.22
N LYS A 698 2.84 9.60 13.67
CA LYS A 698 3.91 10.41 14.25
C LYS A 698 4.46 9.79 15.54
N LEU A 699 3.57 9.34 16.43
CA LEU A 699 3.94 8.63 17.65
C LEU A 699 4.67 7.35 17.33
N LYS A 700 4.16 6.53 16.40
CA LYS A 700 4.81 5.27 15.99
C LYS A 700 6.21 5.47 15.41
N ILE A 701 6.46 6.56 14.69
CA ILE A 701 7.81 6.91 14.22
C ILE A 701 8.72 7.25 15.41
N LEU A 702 8.25 8.05 16.35
CA LEU A 702 9.04 8.50 17.50
C LEU A 702 9.25 7.39 18.56
N THR A 703 8.23 6.60 18.85
CA THR A 703 8.20 5.63 19.94
C THR A 703 8.40 4.20 19.47
N GLY A 704 8.20 3.89 18.19
CA GLY A 704 8.32 2.52 17.67
C GLY A 704 9.71 1.92 17.89
N GLY A 705 10.77 2.69 17.66
CA GLY A 705 12.14 2.26 17.95
C GLY A 705 12.42 2.07 19.45
N TYR A 706 11.82 2.91 20.30
CA TYR A 706 11.92 2.73 21.75
C TYR A 706 11.13 1.52 22.23
N GLN A 707 9.97 1.23 21.64
CA GLN A 707 9.18 0.03 21.94
C GLN A 707 9.91 -1.24 21.55
N THR A 708 10.52 -1.30 20.36
CA THR A 708 11.30 -2.49 19.96
C THR A 708 12.52 -2.68 20.84
N ARG A 709 13.23 -1.59 21.20
CA ARG A 709 14.34 -1.66 22.15
C ARG A 709 13.88 -2.16 23.53
N ALA A 710 12.76 -1.66 24.03
CA ALA A 710 12.18 -2.11 25.29
C ALA A 710 11.83 -3.61 25.24
N GLN A 711 11.20 -4.07 24.16
CA GLN A 711 10.87 -5.50 23.97
C GLN A 711 12.12 -6.38 23.95
N VAL A 712 13.18 -5.97 23.24
CA VAL A 712 14.45 -6.71 23.21
C VAL A 712 15.08 -6.78 24.60
N LEU A 713 15.12 -5.66 25.32
CA LEU A 713 15.66 -5.61 26.68
C LEU A 713 14.85 -6.49 27.65
N SER A 714 13.52 -6.45 27.57
CA SER A 714 12.66 -7.32 28.37
C SER A 714 12.92 -8.80 28.09
N LYS A 715 13.10 -9.16 26.82
CA LYS A 715 13.43 -10.54 26.43
C LYS A 715 14.80 -10.97 26.96
N GLN A 716 15.82 -10.13 26.78
CA GLN A 716 17.16 -10.41 27.31
C GLN A 716 17.16 -10.57 28.83
N LEU A 717 16.37 -9.76 29.54
CA LEU A 717 16.23 -9.86 30.99
C LEU A 717 15.59 -11.20 31.40
N ASN A 718 14.54 -11.62 30.69
CA ASN A 718 13.91 -12.92 30.94
C ASN A 718 14.86 -14.09 30.64
N ASP A 719 15.57 -14.06 29.51
CA ASP A 719 16.54 -15.10 29.13
C ASP A 719 17.67 -15.21 30.19
N LEU A 720 18.11 -14.09 30.75
CA LEU A 720 19.11 -14.06 31.83
C LEU A 720 18.55 -14.63 33.14
N LEU A 721 17.30 -14.34 33.48
CA LEU A 721 16.66 -14.92 34.67
C LEU A 721 16.58 -16.45 34.56
N ASP A 722 16.22 -16.98 33.39
CA ASP A 722 16.17 -18.42 33.16
C ASP A 722 17.56 -19.07 33.29
N GLN A 723 18.60 -18.42 32.76
CA GLN A 723 19.99 -18.88 32.91
C GLN A 723 20.45 -18.86 34.36
N ILE A 724 20.09 -17.83 35.13
CA ILE A 724 20.40 -17.75 36.56
C ILE A 724 19.73 -18.90 37.31
N GLN A 725 18.48 -19.21 37.01
CA GLN A 725 17.77 -20.33 37.64
C GLN A 725 18.41 -21.68 37.31
N GLN A 726 18.79 -21.89 36.04
CA GLN A 726 19.49 -23.12 35.63
C GLN A 726 20.85 -23.25 36.32
N ALA A 727 21.64 -22.18 36.37
CA ALA A 727 22.93 -22.18 37.04
C ALA A 727 22.80 -22.42 38.56
N GLN A 728 21.76 -21.89 39.21
CA GLN A 728 21.48 -22.18 40.62
C GLN A 728 21.12 -23.65 40.84
N LEU A 729 20.31 -24.23 39.93
CA LEU A 729 20.00 -25.65 39.97
C LEU A 729 21.26 -26.50 39.80
N GLU A 730 22.08 -26.22 38.78
CA GLU A 730 23.36 -26.91 38.55
C GLU A 730 24.31 -26.78 39.73
N LEU A 731 24.41 -25.60 40.35
CA LEU A 731 25.23 -25.41 41.54
C LEU A 731 24.76 -26.29 42.69
N SER A 732 23.44 -26.36 42.92
CA SER A 732 22.86 -27.21 43.96
C SER A 732 23.11 -28.71 43.69
N THR A 733 22.99 -29.15 42.44
CA THR A 733 23.22 -30.54 42.06
C THR A 733 24.70 -30.90 42.16
N PHE A 734 25.61 -30.02 41.74
CA PHE A 734 27.05 -30.24 41.88
C PHE A 734 27.52 -30.21 43.33
N GLN A 735 26.94 -29.37 44.18
CA GLN A 735 27.20 -29.43 45.62
C GLN A 735 26.80 -30.79 46.19
N PHE A 736 25.61 -31.29 45.84
CA PHE A 736 25.16 -32.62 46.25
C PHE A 736 26.06 -33.73 45.71
N LEU A 737 26.37 -33.73 44.41
CA LEU A 737 27.27 -34.68 43.76
C LEU A 737 28.66 -34.67 44.39
N LYS A 738 29.19 -33.49 44.73
CA LYS A 738 30.48 -33.35 45.41
C LYS A 738 30.45 -34.07 46.76
N THR A 739 29.42 -33.85 47.58
CA THR A 739 29.31 -34.56 48.87
C THR A 739 29.20 -36.08 48.70
N GLN A 740 28.54 -36.54 47.64
CA GLN A 740 28.42 -37.96 47.32
C GLN A 740 29.77 -38.55 46.88
N GLU A 741 30.53 -37.86 46.02
CA GLU A 741 31.86 -38.29 45.58
C GLU A 741 32.87 -38.28 46.73
N GLU A 742 32.85 -37.24 47.58
CA GLU A 742 33.69 -37.18 48.79
C GLU A 742 33.43 -38.36 49.74
N ALA A 743 32.19 -38.86 49.80
CA ALA A 743 31.86 -40.07 50.57
C ALA A 743 32.21 -41.38 49.83
N ALA A 744 32.16 -41.39 48.49
CA ALA A 744 32.41 -42.58 47.68
C ALA A 744 33.89 -42.90 47.52
N ILE A 745 34.75 -41.88 47.39
CA ILE A 745 36.20 -42.04 47.17
C ILE A 745 36.86 -42.88 48.28
N PRO A 746 36.67 -42.58 49.58
CA PRO A 746 37.29 -43.36 50.66
C PRO A 746 36.87 -44.83 50.64
N ARG A 747 35.57 -45.12 50.40
CA ARG A 747 35.06 -46.50 50.32
C ARG A 747 35.70 -47.28 49.18
N ARG A 748 35.89 -46.64 48.02
CA ARG A 748 36.53 -47.27 46.86
C ARG A 748 38.01 -47.56 47.14
N ILE A 749 38.72 -46.61 47.76
CA ILE A 749 40.12 -46.79 48.16
C ILE A 749 40.25 -47.92 49.18
N GLU A 750 39.40 -47.95 50.21
CA GLU A 750 39.43 -48.97 51.26
C GLU A 750 39.17 -50.37 50.70
N SER A 751 38.19 -50.52 49.80
CA SER A 751 37.93 -51.79 49.11
C SER A 751 39.16 -52.27 48.33
N LEU A 752 39.78 -51.37 47.55
CA LEU A 752 40.97 -51.69 46.77
C LEU A 752 42.15 -52.04 47.68
N MET A 753 42.36 -51.30 48.77
CA MET A 753 43.41 -51.58 49.74
C MET A 753 43.22 -52.96 50.41
N SER A 754 41.99 -53.30 50.80
CA SER A 754 41.65 -54.63 51.32
C SER A 754 42.01 -55.74 50.32
N ASP A 755 41.65 -55.56 49.05
CA ASP A 755 41.92 -56.57 48.02
C ASP A 755 43.41 -56.70 47.69
N VAL A 756 44.13 -55.58 47.64
CA VAL A 756 45.60 -55.59 47.50
C VAL A 756 46.26 -56.29 48.69
N ASN A 757 45.81 -56.03 49.92
CA ASN A 757 46.35 -56.69 51.11
C ASN A 757 46.12 -58.21 51.09
N LYS A 758 44.97 -58.68 50.63
CA LYS A 758 44.70 -60.12 50.42
C LYS A 758 45.66 -60.72 49.39
N GLN A 759 45.93 -60.00 48.30
CA GLN A 759 46.87 -60.45 47.27
C GLN A 759 48.31 -60.53 47.81
N ILE A 760 48.76 -59.50 48.55
CA ILE A 760 50.08 -59.48 49.18
C ILE A 760 50.23 -60.65 50.18
N ALA A 761 49.20 -60.93 51.00
CA ALA A 761 49.24 -62.05 51.94
C ALA A 761 49.37 -63.40 51.21
N ARG A 762 48.64 -63.57 50.10
CA ARG A 762 48.74 -64.77 49.25
C ARG A 762 50.12 -64.90 48.63
N GLU A 763 50.69 -63.82 48.11
CA GLU A 763 52.03 -63.79 47.53
C GLU A 763 53.10 -64.19 48.57
N LYS A 764 53.04 -63.60 49.77
CA LYS A 764 53.95 -63.93 50.88
C LYS A 764 53.90 -65.42 51.24
N ASN A 765 52.70 -65.98 51.35
CA ASN A 765 52.55 -67.42 51.65
C ASN A 765 53.15 -68.30 50.54
N LEU A 766 52.97 -67.93 49.27
CA LEU A 766 53.56 -68.65 48.14
C LEU A 766 55.09 -68.58 48.14
N GLN A 767 55.67 -67.42 48.46
CA GLN A 767 57.12 -67.25 48.59
C GLN A 767 57.70 -68.10 49.72
N VAL A 768 57.03 -68.16 50.89
CA VAL A 768 57.45 -69.03 52.01
C VAL A 768 57.40 -70.51 51.61
N ASN A 769 56.32 -70.94 50.95
CA ASN A 769 56.20 -72.33 50.47
C ASN A 769 57.32 -72.68 49.47
N PHE A 770 57.65 -71.75 48.57
CA PHE A 770 58.76 -71.94 47.63
C PHE A 770 60.11 -72.06 48.34
N ALA A 771 60.38 -71.21 49.34
CA ALA A 771 61.60 -71.30 50.16
C ALA A 771 61.71 -72.65 50.87
N ASN A 772 60.62 -73.13 51.50
CA ASN A 772 60.60 -74.44 52.16
C ASN A 772 60.87 -75.60 51.18
N LEU A 773 60.28 -75.57 49.98
CA LEU A 773 60.55 -76.56 48.93
C LEU A 773 62.00 -76.52 48.46
N GLN A 774 62.60 -75.34 48.38
CA GLN A 774 64.01 -75.17 48.02
C GLN A 774 64.93 -75.76 49.11
N ASP A 775 64.60 -75.57 50.39
CA ASP A 775 65.31 -76.18 51.51
C ASP A 775 65.18 -77.72 51.52
N GLU A 776 64.00 -78.26 51.20
CA GLU A 776 63.80 -79.71 51.03
C GLU A 776 64.63 -80.26 49.87
N LEU A 777 64.65 -79.56 48.73
CA LEU A 777 65.46 -79.94 47.57
C LEU A 777 66.95 -79.94 47.94
N GLN A 778 67.45 -78.92 48.63
CA GLN A 778 68.83 -78.87 49.12
C GLN A 778 69.14 -80.05 50.06
N LYS A 779 68.23 -80.38 50.99
CA LYS A 779 68.40 -81.56 51.87
C LYS A 779 68.46 -82.86 51.09
N LEU A 780 67.63 -83.02 50.06
CA LEU A 780 67.64 -84.20 49.20
C LEU A 780 68.92 -84.28 48.36
N VAL A 781 69.43 -83.16 47.84
CA VAL A 781 70.71 -83.10 47.13
C VAL A 781 71.86 -83.49 48.07
N VAL A 782 71.94 -82.91 49.26
CA VAL A 782 72.97 -83.26 50.26
C VAL A 782 72.88 -84.73 50.69
N ASN A 783 71.67 -85.29 50.82
CA ASN A 783 71.49 -86.70 51.11
C ASN A 783 71.89 -87.61 49.93
N SER A 784 71.69 -87.16 48.69
CA SER A 784 72.14 -87.89 47.49
C SER A 784 73.67 -87.88 47.35
N GLU A 785 74.34 -86.78 47.71
CA GLU A 785 75.80 -86.66 47.71
C GLU A 785 76.47 -87.48 48.81
N LYS A 786 75.77 -87.78 49.92
CA LYS A 786 76.26 -88.67 50.99
C LYS A 786 76.02 -90.17 50.72
N SER A 787 75.19 -90.50 49.73
CA SER A 787 74.85 -91.89 49.37
C SER A 787 75.60 -92.41 48.15
N ASN A 788 76.37 -91.55 47.47
CA ASN A 788 77.42 -91.91 46.51
C ASN A 788 78.79 -91.83 47.20
#